data_AF-A0A2V7Y407-F1
#
_entry.id   AF-A0A2V7Y407-F1
#
_cell.length_a   1.000
_cell.length_b   1.000
_cell.length_c   1.000
_cell.angle_alpha   90.00
_cell.angle_beta   90.00
_cell.angle_gamma   90.00
#
_symmetry.space_group_name_H-M   'P 1'
#
loop_
_entity.id
_entity.type
_entity.pdbx_description
1 polymer ?
#
loop_
_entity_poly.entity_id
_entity_poly.type
_entity_poly.pdbx_seq_one_letter_code
_entity_poly.pdbx_strand_id
1 'polypeptide(L)'
;MRSRSPRETAALLVAGLLLAACERSPPVGKPAARRAAPAHPAARVLRLSPGVLDETVLKGGEERAYLLDLAAGRYAELVVEQQGIDVEVRLRASDGRVVAAVDSLNGMIGPEPLPWRPATARDRARVEAERSLAAGVRLYQEDKPSSLQAALALENEARARFRALGLPGREAEALFCLGSYHDRLAENEAAADFYRQALAIFDALGDEARVGVTLSNLGKLERNSGRAGPALALYRQALPLLRRSRNQPEEALGLSNLGRAAMDAGENGEALAAFEQALSLERSLGDRAAEGDTLSNLGLLETSLGQISRALDHLGQAVALQEARGDRRGLGVTLAEIGVARALGGHSRQEVQAAFQRALRLQREIGDRRDAVTLHNLGWYLYRVGEIPQAERILRQALAIFQAREERANEAGALVNLGGIDLERGRLAEAAASFTRARALAAEIGDPEKEAYALFGLARVHRATRRPAAALTAIEGATTRVEALRRKPVSLDLRMTFFASKQDIYDLRVDLLMDLHRREPRAGYDARALMASEEARARTLLDLLDKAHVQTVSSAARLTPASAPGFHEIQRQAAEPGTVVLEYYLGRERSFLWALTPGAIESFELPPREVLEAEARRAAFLLAASNQALARRQAELALAD
;
A
#
# COMPACT_ATOMS: atom_id res chain seq x y z
N MET A 1 -22.34 -33.01 -74.78
CA MET A 1 -21.80 -32.74 -76.14
C MET A 1 -22.49 -31.50 -76.69
N ARG A 2 -21.87 -30.79 -77.65
CA ARG A 2 -22.15 -29.40 -78.07
C ARG A 2 -21.68 -28.33 -77.07
N SER A 3 -20.99 -27.35 -77.62
CA SER A 3 -20.42 -26.15 -76.99
C SER A 3 -21.07 -24.90 -77.63
N ARG A 4 -20.47 -23.71 -77.40
CA ARG A 4 -20.95 -22.34 -77.71
C ARG A 4 -21.85 -21.78 -76.60
N SER A 5 -21.68 -20.54 -76.15
CA SER A 5 -20.64 -19.51 -76.44
C SER A 5 -20.47 -18.64 -75.19
N PRO A 6 -19.41 -17.80 -75.04
CA PRO A 6 -19.24 -17.03 -73.82
C PRO A 6 -20.38 -16.02 -73.63
N ARG A 7 -20.71 -15.75 -72.36
CA ARG A 7 -21.21 -14.43 -71.97
C ARG A 7 -19.99 -13.61 -71.58
N GLU A 8 -19.77 -12.54 -72.33
CA GLU A 8 -18.83 -11.49 -71.97
C GLU A 8 -19.48 -10.67 -70.86
N THR A 9 -18.74 -10.42 -69.78
CA THR A 9 -19.25 -9.71 -68.59
C THR A 9 -18.12 -8.83 -68.05
N ALA A 10 -18.39 -7.55 -67.82
CA ALA A 10 -17.40 -6.54 -67.48
C ALA A 10 -17.56 -6.09 -66.02
N ALA A 11 -16.47 -6.07 -65.26
CA ALA A 11 -16.40 -5.39 -63.97
C ALA A 11 -16.10 -3.89 -64.21
N LEU A 12 -16.75 -3.02 -63.44
CA LEU A 12 -16.76 -1.56 -63.66
C LEU A 12 -16.06 -0.84 -62.49
N LEU A 13 -14.78 -0.53 -62.64
CA LEU A 13 -13.95 0.03 -61.55
C LEU A 13 -13.95 1.57 -61.59
N VAL A 14 -14.77 2.23 -60.77
CA VAL A 14 -14.87 3.70 -60.70
C VAL A 14 -13.92 4.27 -59.64
N ALA A 15 -12.82 4.92 -60.03
CA ALA A 15 -11.89 5.53 -59.07
C ALA A 15 -12.19 7.01 -58.78
N GLY A 16 -12.07 7.43 -57.51
CA GLY A 16 -12.13 8.82 -57.05
C GLY A 16 -11.19 9.03 -55.85
N LEU A 17 -10.27 10.01 -55.90
CA LEU A 17 -8.99 9.84 -55.20
C LEU A 17 -8.40 11.19 -54.69
N LEU A 18 -8.33 11.41 -53.36
CA LEU A 18 -7.75 12.61 -52.72
C LEU A 18 -6.91 12.31 -51.46
N LEU A 19 -5.86 13.10 -51.19
CA LEU A 19 -4.53 12.48 -51.07
C LEU A 19 -3.47 13.06 -50.10
N ALA A 20 -2.68 12.14 -49.48
CA ALA A 20 -1.32 12.17 -48.84
C ALA A 20 -0.95 10.84 -48.00
N ALA A 21 -0.68 10.69 -46.67
CA ALA A 21 -0.62 9.51 -45.70
C ALA A 21 0.06 9.86 -44.30
N CYS A 22 1.03 9.15 -43.69
CA CYS A 22 1.73 9.59 -42.44
C CYS A 22 3.18 9.06 -42.30
N GLU A 23 4.10 9.84 -41.71
CA GLU A 23 5.54 9.52 -41.65
C GLU A 23 5.97 8.57 -40.51
N ARG A 24 7.17 7.97 -40.66
CA ARG A 24 7.90 7.16 -39.67
C ARG A 24 9.38 7.54 -39.63
N SER A 25 9.98 7.45 -38.45
CA SER A 25 11.43 7.56 -38.20
C SER A 25 12.17 6.23 -38.53
N PRO A 26 13.53 6.17 -38.52
CA PRO A 26 14.28 5.27 -39.39
C PRO A 26 14.38 3.79 -38.93
N PRO A 27 14.73 2.87 -39.85
CA PRO A 27 14.91 1.46 -39.53
C PRO A 27 16.26 1.16 -38.85
N VAL A 28 16.25 0.21 -37.91
CA VAL A 28 17.44 -0.44 -37.36
C VAL A 28 17.36 -1.94 -37.67
N GLY A 29 18.47 -2.52 -38.15
CA GLY A 29 18.61 -3.96 -38.37
C GLY A 29 18.37 -4.43 -39.82
N LYS A 30 19.27 -5.29 -40.31
CA LYS A 30 19.12 -6.00 -41.60
C LYS A 30 18.18 -7.21 -41.41
N PRO A 31 17.17 -7.42 -42.28
CA PRO A 31 16.49 -8.71 -42.38
C PRO A 31 17.44 -9.78 -42.98
N ALA A 32 17.37 -11.01 -42.47
CA ALA A 32 18.02 -12.15 -43.10
C ALA A 32 17.24 -12.63 -44.34
N ALA A 33 17.94 -13.16 -45.34
CA ALA A 33 17.31 -13.65 -46.57
C ALA A 33 16.42 -14.88 -46.32
N ARG A 34 15.20 -14.86 -46.85
CA ARG A 34 14.35 -16.05 -47.04
C ARG A 34 14.04 -16.23 -48.52
N ARG A 35 13.94 -17.49 -48.95
CA ARG A 35 13.71 -17.89 -50.35
C ARG A 35 12.38 -17.33 -50.88
N ALA A 36 12.39 -16.86 -52.13
CA ALA A 36 11.17 -16.58 -52.87
C ALA A 36 10.47 -17.88 -53.29
N ALA A 37 9.13 -17.83 -53.32
CA ALA A 37 8.29 -18.79 -54.04
C ALA A 37 8.34 -18.49 -55.56
N PRO A 38 7.99 -19.42 -56.45
CA PRO A 38 8.07 -19.20 -57.90
C PRO A 38 7.12 -18.08 -58.36
N ALA A 39 7.58 -17.25 -59.29
CA ALA A 39 6.78 -16.18 -59.86
C ALA A 39 5.74 -16.72 -60.83
N HIS A 40 4.46 -16.42 -60.57
CA HIS A 40 3.43 -16.45 -61.60
C HIS A 40 3.74 -15.37 -62.68
N PRO A 41 3.27 -15.54 -63.92
CA PRO A 41 3.51 -14.56 -64.98
C PRO A 41 3.04 -13.18 -64.55
N ALA A 42 3.89 -12.17 -64.71
CA ALA A 42 3.69 -10.86 -64.10
C ALA A 42 2.35 -10.23 -64.51
N ALA A 43 1.45 -10.08 -63.54
CA ALA A 43 0.20 -9.36 -63.72
C ALA A 43 0.49 -7.97 -64.28
N ARG A 44 -0.28 -7.55 -65.29
CA ARG A 44 -0.04 -6.30 -66.03
C ARG A 44 -0.41 -5.11 -65.16
N VAL A 45 0.54 -4.66 -64.32
CA VAL A 45 0.29 -3.62 -63.31
C VAL A 45 -0.09 -2.30 -63.96
N LEU A 46 -1.30 -1.81 -63.67
CA LEU A 46 -1.82 -0.53 -64.14
C LEU A 46 -1.82 0.51 -63.01
N ARG A 47 -1.62 1.78 -63.32
CA ARG A 47 -1.56 2.87 -62.33
C ARG A 47 -2.94 3.52 -62.19
N LEU A 48 -3.60 3.33 -61.05
CA LEU A 48 -4.89 3.98 -60.78
C LEU A 48 -4.69 5.46 -60.44
N SER A 49 -5.59 6.30 -60.92
CA SER A 49 -5.56 7.77 -60.81
C SER A 49 -6.96 8.31 -60.46
N PRO A 50 -7.09 9.55 -59.97
CA PRO A 50 -8.41 10.13 -59.65
C PRO A 50 -9.32 10.19 -60.88
N GLY A 51 -10.59 9.82 -60.71
CA GLY A 51 -11.62 9.94 -61.74
C GLY A 51 -11.55 8.90 -62.86
N VAL A 52 -10.60 7.96 -62.82
CA VAL A 52 -10.42 6.96 -63.89
C VAL A 52 -11.37 5.79 -63.68
N LEU A 53 -12.10 5.45 -64.73
CA LEU A 53 -12.99 4.29 -64.77
C LEU A 53 -12.33 3.21 -65.65
N ASP A 54 -11.97 2.06 -65.08
CA ASP A 54 -11.35 0.93 -65.78
C ASP A 54 -12.36 -0.23 -65.88
N GLU A 55 -12.95 -0.42 -67.06
CA GLU A 55 -13.84 -1.55 -67.35
C GLU A 55 -13.02 -2.77 -67.78
N THR A 56 -13.16 -3.87 -67.04
CA THR A 56 -12.24 -5.02 -67.18
C THR A 56 -12.97 -6.35 -67.14
N VAL A 57 -12.58 -7.26 -68.04
CA VAL A 57 -13.00 -8.67 -68.01
C VAL A 57 -11.88 -9.47 -67.36
N LEU A 58 -12.20 -10.17 -66.27
CA LEU A 58 -11.36 -11.18 -65.62
C LEU A 58 -11.91 -12.58 -65.93
N LYS A 59 -11.10 -13.61 -65.67
CA LYS A 59 -11.56 -15.01 -65.61
C LYS A 59 -11.23 -15.59 -64.23
N GLY A 60 -11.94 -16.65 -63.84
CA GLY A 60 -11.66 -17.35 -62.58
C GLY A 60 -10.20 -17.78 -62.48
N GLY A 61 -9.48 -17.26 -61.48
CA GLY A 61 -8.04 -17.48 -61.27
C GLY A 61 -7.10 -16.43 -61.87
N GLU A 62 -7.60 -15.37 -62.53
CA GLU A 62 -6.77 -14.25 -63.01
C GLU A 62 -6.65 -13.14 -61.94
N GLU A 63 -5.44 -12.91 -61.40
CA GLU A 63 -5.15 -11.77 -60.50
C GLU A 63 -4.75 -10.53 -61.32
N ARG A 64 -5.41 -9.37 -61.07
CA ARG A 64 -5.09 -8.07 -61.69
C ARG A 64 -4.69 -7.08 -60.60
N ALA A 65 -3.46 -6.58 -60.69
CA ALA A 65 -2.86 -5.69 -59.69
C ALA A 65 -2.83 -4.24 -60.17
N TYR A 66 -3.11 -3.31 -59.24
CA TYR A 66 -3.08 -1.87 -59.50
C TYR A 66 -2.08 -1.17 -58.58
N LEU A 67 -1.45 -0.12 -59.09
CA LEU A 67 -0.46 0.69 -58.41
C LEU A 67 -1.08 2.04 -58.01
N LEU A 68 -0.92 2.41 -56.74
CA LEU A 68 -1.62 3.53 -56.09
C LEU A 68 -0.59 4.34 -55.28
N ASP A 69 -0.30 5.58 -55.70
CA ASP A 69 0.74 6.40 -55.08
C ASP A 69 0.25 7.15 -53.83
N LEU A 70 0.95 7.04 -52.69
CA LEU A 70 0.53 7.54 -51.36
C LEU A 70 1.67 8.34 -50.64
N ALA A 71 1.39 9.50 -49.99
CA ALA A 71 2.33 10.49 -49.37
C ALA A 71 2.08 10.89 -47.85
N ALA A 72 1.72 12.14 -47.43
CA ALA A 72 1.35 12.54 -46.02
C ALA A 72 0.15 13.58 -45.77
N GLY A 73 -1.20 13.44 -45.51
CA GLY A 73 -2.37 12.48 -45.32
C GLY A 73 -3.37 12.16 -46.48
N ARG A 74 -3.57 10.86 -46.85
CA ARG A 74 -4.37 10.27 -47.99
C ARG A 74 -5.58 9.56 -47.37
N TYR A 75 -6.71 9.65 -48.06
CA TYR A 75 -7.77 8.65 -47.97
C TYR A 75 -8.52 8.62 -49.31
N ALA A 76 -8.37 7.56 -50.11
CA ALA A 76 -9.03 7.41 -51.42
C ALA A 76 -9.87 6.12 -51.52
N GLU A 77 -11.15 6.24 -51.83
CA GLU A 77 -12.09 5.13 -51.69
C GLU A 77 -11.97 4.12 -52.85
N LEU A 78 -11.86 2.83 -52.52
CA LEU A 78 -11.76 1.75 -53.50
C LEU A 78 -13.03 0.90 -53.41
N VAL A 79 -13.83 0.93 -54.47
CA VAL A 79 -14.99 0.05 -54.67
C VAL A 79 -14.75 -0.72 -55.95
N VAL A 80 -14.88 -2.05 -55.89
CA VAL A 80 -14.93 -2.90 -57.08
C VAL A 80 -16.36 -3.40 -57.23
N GLU A 81 -17.04 -3.01 -58.31
CA GLU A 81 -18.37 -3.53 -58.64
C GLU A 81 -18.23 -4.82 -59.44
N GLN A 82 -18.51 -5.97 -58.80
CA GLN A 82 -18.37 -7.27 -59.44
C GLN A 82 -19.66 -7.65 -60.20
N GLN A 83 -19.51 -8.16 -61.42
CA GLN A 83 -20.63 -8.45 -62.34
C GLN A 83 -20.41 -9.80 -63.05
N GLY A 84 -20.80 -10.88 -62.39
CA GLY A 84 -20.79 -12.25 -62.93
C GLY A 84 -19.59 -13.11 -62.53
N ILE A 85 -18.67 -12.59 -61.70
CA ILE A 85 -17.55 -13.33 -61.10
C ILE A 85 -17.38 -12.87 -59.65
N ASP A 86 -17.05 -13.81 -58.78
CA ASP A 86 -16.74 -13.64 -57.35
C ASP A 86 -15.29 -13.12 -57.18
N VAL A 87 -15.05 -12.02 -56.45
CA VAL A 87 -13.70 -11.42 -56.29
C VAL A 87 -13.39 -10.97 -54.87
N GLU A 88 -12.15 -11.24 -54.42
CA GLU A 88 -11.59 -10.74 -53.15
C GLU A 88 -10.67 -9.53 -53.39
N VAL A 89 -10.98 -8.37 -52.82
CA VAL A 89 -10.15 -7.16 -52.95
C VAL A 89 -9.08 -7.08 -51.84
N ARG A 90 -7.82 -7.32 -52.22
CA ARG A 90 -6.64 -7.24 -51.32
C ARG A 90 -5.80 -5.97 -51.53
N LEU A 91 -5.72 -5.10 -50.53
CA LEU A 91 -4.77 -3.98 -50.48
C LEU A 91 -3.42 -4.46 -49.94
N ARG A 92 -2.33 -4.28 -50.70
CA ARG A 92 -0.95 -4.61 -50.27
C ARG A 92 -0.09 -3.34 -50.14
N ALA A 93 0.78 -3.31 -49.15
CA ALA A 93 1.83 -2.29 -49.00
C ALA A 93 3.02 -2.59 -49.93
N SER A 94 3.94 -1.62 -50.05
CA SER A 94 5.15 -1.73 -50.88
C SER A 94 6.17 -2.78 -50.40
N ASP A 95 6.00 -3.31 -49.18
CA ASP A 95 6.71 -4.48 -48.64
C ASP A 95 6.07 -5.83 -49.05
N GLY A 96 4.98 -5.79 -49.84
CA GLY A 96 4.20 -6.95 -50.26
C GLY A 96 3.17 -7.44 -49.22
N ARG A 97 3.14 -6.87 -48.02
CA ARG A 97 2.25 -7.28 -46.93
C ARG A 97 0.82 -6.84 -47.22
N VAL A 98 -0.15 -7.74 -47.07
CA VAL A 98 -1.58 -7.41 -47.08
C VAL A 98 -1.89 -6.51 -45.89
N VAL A 99 -2.51 -5.36 -46.15
CA VAL A 99 -2.87 -4.32 -45.16
C VAL A 99 -4.36 -4.39 -44.83
N ALA A 100 -5.18 -4.69 -45.84
CA ALA A 100 -6.60 -4.99 -45.74
C ALA A 100 -6.98 -5.99 -46.83
N ALA A 101 -7.98 -6.82 -46.55
CA ALA A 101 -8.66 -7.65 -47.53
C ALA A 101 -10.17 -7.54 -47.28
N VAL A 102 -10.95 -7.57 -48.36
CA VAL A 102 -12.41 -7.64 -48.36
C VAL A 102 -12.81 -8.84 -49.21
N ASP A 103 -13.84 -9.55 -48.76
CA ASP A 103 -14.45 -10.72 -49.39
C ASP A 103 -15.92 -10.72 -48.95
N SER A 104 -16.80 -10.20 -49.80
CA SER A 104 -18.17 -9.84 -49.43
C SER A 104 -19.15 -10.98 -49.68
N LEU A 105 -20.08 -11.20 -48.73
CA LEU A 105 -21.13 -12.23 -48.82
C LEU A 105 -22.26 -11.89 -49.82
N ASN A 106 -22.00 -11.04 -50.81
CA ASN A 106 -22.88 -10.75 -51.94
C ASN A 106 -22.69 -11.74 -53.12
N GLY A 107 -21.57 -12.44 -53.16
CA GLY A 107 -21.25 -13.37 -54.24
C GLY A 107 -20.96 -12.63 -55.56
N MET A 108 -21.14 -13.32 -56.68
CA MET A 108 -20.82 -12.83 -58.03
C MET A 108 -21.49 -11.51 -58.51
N ILE A 109 -22.29 -10.82 -57.71
CA ILE A 109 -22.91 -9.52 -58.05
C ILE A 109 -22.92 -8.56 -56.85
N GLY A 110 -22.26 -7.40 -56.99
CA GLY A 110 -22.36 -6.28 -56.06
C GLY A 110 -21.01 -5.62 -55.68
N PRO A 111 -21.03 -4.62 -54.79
CA PRO A 111 -19.84 -3.89 -54.40
C PRO A 111 -18.94 -4.67 -53.44
N GLU A 112 -17.63 -4.59 -53.67
CA GLU A 112 -16.55 -4.88 -52.74
C GLU A 112 -16.00 -3.54 -52.19
N PRO A 113 -16.54 -3.00 -51.08
CA PRO A 113 -16.13 -1.71 -50.55
C PRO A 113 -14.90 -1.83 -49.62
N LEU A 114 -13.79 -1.22 -50.00
CA LEU A 114 -12.60 -1.06 -49.16
C LEU A 114 -12.52 0.40 -48.66
N PRO A 115 -13.12 0.72 -47.49
CA PRO A 115 -13.49 2.08 -47.12
C PRO A 115 -12.30 2.93 -46.71
N TRP A 116 -12.00 3.97 -47.49
CA TRP A 116 -10.85 4.83 -47.28
C TRP A 116 -11.17 6.27 -47.74
N ARG A 117 -12.05 6.97 -47.02
CA ARG A 117 -12.67 8.25 -47.44
C ARG A 117 -11.92 9.55 -47.03
N PRO A 118 -11.86 10.62 -47.86
CA PRO A 118 -11.13 11.86 -47.57
C PRO A 118 -11.28 12.43 -46.15
N ALA A 119 -10.19 12.97 -45.61
CA ALA A 119 -10.16 13.50 -44.26
C ALA A 119 -11.07 14.74 -44.11
N THR A 120 -12.05 14.65 -43.23
CA THR A 120 -12.92 15.76 -42.82
C THR A 120 -12.20 16.69 -41.84
N ALA A 121 -12.81 17.83 -41.50
CA ALA A 121 -12.34 18.66 -40.39
C ALA A 121 -12.36 17.89 -39.05
N ARG A 122 -13.35 17.02 -38.85
CA ARG A 122 -13.49 16.15 -37.67
C ARG A 122 -12.33 15.16 -37.53
N ASP A 123 -11.90 14.55 -38.64
CA ASP A 123 -10.74 13.63 -38.65
C ASP A 123 -9.43 14.38 -38.38
N ARG A 124 -9.23 15.56 -38.99
CA ARG A 124 -8.05 16.41 -38.74
C ARG A 124 -7.96 16.82 -37.27
N ALA A 125 -9.04 17.36 -36.70
CA ALA A 125 -9.08 17.76 -35.29
C ALA A 125 -8.88 16.58 -34.34
N ARG A 126 -9.34 15.37 -34.69
CA ARG A 126 -9.02 14.16 -33.92
C ARG A 126 -7.52 13.83 -33.97
N VAL A 127 -6.93 13.78 -35.17
CA VAL A 127 -5.48 13.48 -35.32
C VAL A 127 -4.61 14.54 -34.63
N GLU A 128 -5.07 15.79 -34.61
CA GLU A 128 -4.43 16.89 -33.87
C GLU A 128 -4.53 16.67 -32.34
N ALA A 129 -5.70 16.32 -31.80
CA ALA A 129 -5.87 16.00 -30.38
C ALA A 129 -5.02 14.80 -29.93
N GLU A 130 -5.02 13.73 -30.72
CA GLU A 130 -4.20 12.52 -30.48
C GLU A 130 -2.68 12.86 -30.55
N ARG A 131 -2.28 13.85 -31.36
CA ARG A 131 -0.90 14.37 -31.41
C ARG A 131 -0.55 15.21 -30.19
N SER A 132 -1.45 16.07 -29.70
CA SER A 132 -1.22 16.87 -28.48
C SER A 132 -1.07 15.96 -27.26
N LEU A 133 -1.94 14.97 -27.08
CA LEU A 133 -1.81 13.94 -26.03
C LEU A 133 -0.49 13.16 -26.17
N ALA A 134 -0.15 12.69 -27.38
CA ALA A 134 1.11 12.00 -27.62
C ALA A 134 2.36 12.90 -27.44
N ALA A 135 2.23 14.22 -27.45
CA ALA A 135 3.29 15.17 -27.09
C ALA A 135 3.34 15.41 -25.57
N GLY A 136 2.19 15.57 -24.91
CA GLY A 136 2.07 15.71 -23.47
C GLY A 136 2.66 14.51 -22.72
N VAL A 137 2.30 13.28 -23.11
CA VAL A 137 2.85 12.04 -22.54
C VAL A 137 4.38 11.94 -22.67
N ARG A 138 4.97 12.42 -23.78
CA ARG A 138 6.43 12.44 -23.95
C ARG A 138 7.10 13.49 -23.05
N LEU A 139 6.52 14.68 -22.94
CA LEU A 139 7.03 15.75 -22.06
C LEU A 139 6.91 15.37 -20.58
N TYR A 140 5.84 14.67 -20.19
CA TYR A 140 5.67 14.08 -18.86
C TYR A 140 6.78 13.06 -18.52
N GLN A 141 7.25 12.30 -19.50
CA GLN A 141 8.33 11.31 -19.33
C GLN A 141 9.74 11.95 -19.18
N GLU A 142 9.92 13.24 -19.45
CA GLU A 142 11.23 13.90 -19.33
C GLU A 142 11.65 14.27 -17.90
N ASP A 143 10.74 14.18 -16.94
CA ASP A 143 10.93 14.54 -15.52
C ASP A 143 11.53 15.93 -15.25
N LYS A 144 11.06 16.94 -16.00
CA LYS A 144 11.43 18.36 -15.82
C LYS A 144 10.17 19.17 -15.48
N PRO A 145 10.21 20.09 -14.49
CA PRO A 145 9.07 20.94 -14.15
C PRO A 145 8.53 21.77 -15.34
N SER A 146 9.41 22.24 -16.22
CA SER A 146 9.03 22.97 -17.45
C SER A 146 8.33 22.07 -18.48
N SER A 147 8.81 20.84 -18.68
CA SER A 147 8.15 19.86 -19.55
C SER A 147 6.78 19.44 -18.98
N LEU A 148 6.63 19.37 -17.65
CA LEU A 148 5.36 19.04 -16.99
C LEU A 148 4.28 20.14 -17.18
N GLN A 149 4.64 21.42 -17.11
CA GLN A 149 3.72 22.52 -17.45
C GLN A 149 3.34 22.52 -18.95
N ALA A 150 4.28 22.24 -19.84
CA ALA A 150 3.99 22.08 -21.27
C ALA A 150 3.07 20.88 -21.55
N ALA A 151 3.23 19.78 -20.81
CA ALA A 151 2.35 18.62 -20.88
C ALA A 151 0.91 18.94 -20.43
N LEU A 152 0.74 19.65 -19.31
CA LEU A 152 -0.58 20.11 -18.84
C LEU A 152 -1.32 20.98 -19.86
N ALA A 153 -0.60 21.84 -20.59
CA ALA A 153 -1.18 22.68 -21.63
C ALA A 153 -1.68 21.83 -22.82
N LEU A 154 -0.84 20.93 -23.33
CA LEU A 154 -1.17 20.04 -24.45
C LEU A 154 -2.30 19.05 -24.11
N GLU A 155 -2.34 18.54 -22.88
CA GLU A 155 -3.38 17.59 -22.44
C GLU A 155 -4.74 18.28 -22.24
N ASN A 156 -4.75 19.53 -21.76
CA ASN A 156 -5.96 20.36 -21.75
C ASN A 156 -6.46 20.70 -23.16
N GLU A 157 -5.55 20.97 -24.09
CA GLU A 157 -5.85 21.25 -25.49
C GLU A 157 -6.41 20.00 -26.21
N ALA A 158 -5.84 18.82 -25.94
CA ALA A 158 -6.35 17.53 -26.40
C ALA A 158 -7.75 17.24 -25.83
N ARG A 159 -7.94 17.36 -24.51
CA ARG A 159 -9.23 17.23 -23.82
C ARG A 159 -10.31 18.12 -24.43
N ALA A 160 -10.01 19.39 -24.67
CA ALA A 160 -10.94 20.35 -25.27
C ALA A 160 -11.36 19.94 -26.68
N ARG A 161 -10.42 19.48 -27.52
CA ARG A 161 -10.75 18.92 -28.85
C ARG A 161 -11.59 17.63 -28.73
N PHE A 162 -11.26 16.70 -27.82
CA PHE A 162 -12.04 15.47 -27.64
C PHE A 162 -13.48 15.75 -27.18
N ARG A 163 -13.69 16.71 -26.27
CA ARG A 163 -15.02 17.20 -25.89
C ARG A 163 -15.79 17.77 -27.08
N ALA A 164 -15.18 18.68 -27.84
CA ALA A 164 -15.79 19.29 -29.03
C ALA A 164 -16.09 18.27 -30.15
N LEU A 165 -15.34 17.16 -30.20
CA LEU A 165 -15.59 16.04 -31.10
C LEU A 165 -16.67 15.07 -30.57
N GLY A 166 -17.11 15.17 -29.32
CA GLY A 166 -18.00 14.18 -28.71
C GLY A 166 -17.35 12.80 -28.62
N LEU A 167 -16.10 12.75 -28.13
CA LEU A 167 -15.32 11.53 -27.92
C LEU A 167 -15.09 11.30 -26.42
N PRO A 168 -16.14 10.96 -25.63
CA PRO A 168 -16.09 10.97 -24.16
C PRO A 168 -15.01 10.06 -23.58
N GLY A 169 -14.75 8.88 -24.16
CA GLY A 169 -13.68 8.00 -23.70
C GLY A 169 -12.27 8.63 -23.82
N ARG A 170 -12.00 9.37 -24.90
CA ARG A 170 -10.74 10.12 -25.05
C ARG A 170 -10.67 11.35 -24.15
N GLU A 171 -11.82 11.99 -23.90
CA GLU A 171 -11.90 13.08 -22.92
C GLU A 171 -11.59 12.59 -21.50
N ALA A 172 -12.13 11.43 -21.11
CA ALA A 172 -11.87 10.78 -19.83
C ALA A 172 -10.41 10.33 -19.66
N GLU A 173 -9.79 9.80 -20.72
CA GLU A 173 -8.35 9.49 -20.72
C GLU A 173 -7.49 10.75 -20.53
N ALA A 174 -7.81 11.85 -21.21
CA ALA A 174 -7.10 13.12 -21.03
C ALA A 174 -7.31 13.71 -19.62
N LEU A 175 -8.53 13.62 -19.07
CA LEU A 175 -8.82 13.97 -17.67
C LEU A 175 -8.02 13.12 -16.67
N PHE A 176 -7.88 11.82 -16.91
CA PHE A 176 -7.06 10.93 -16.07
C PHE A 176 -5.55 11.27 -16.16
N CYS A 177 -5.06 11.63 -17.35
CA CYS A 177 -3.70 12.12 -17.53
C CYS A 177 -3.47 13.44 -16.79
N LEU A 178 -4.39 14.40 -16.89
CA LEU A 178 -4.33 15.65 -16.11
C LEU A 178 -4.28 15.37 -14.59
N GLY A 179 -5.14 14.48 -14.08
CA GLY A 179 -5.11 14.07 -12.67
C GLY A 179 -3.73 13.52 -12.24
N SER A 180 -3.12 12.72 -13.11
CA SER A 180 -1.78 12.15 -12.90
C SER A 180 -0.66 13.19 -12.96
N TYR A 181 -0.82 14.26 -13.75
CA TYR A 181 0.16 15.33 -13.87
C TYR A 181 0.09 16.28 -12.65
N HIS A 182 -1.11 16.57 -12.15
CA HIS A 182 -1.31 17.33 -10.91
C HIS A 182 -0.86 16.55 -9.65
N ASP A 183 -1.05 15.22 -9.59
CA ASP A 183 -0.46 14.36 -8.54
C ASP A 183 1.07 14.46 -8.54
N ARG A 184 1.72 14.50 -9.71
CA ARG A 184 3.18 14.71 -9.81
C ARG A 184 3.64 16.11 -9.35
N LEU A 185 2.77 17.12 -9.43
CA LEU A 185 3.01 18.46 -8.88
C LEU A 185 2.68 18.56 -7.37
N ALA A 186 2.17 17.50 -6.74
CA ALA A 186 1.57 17.50 -5.40
C ALA A 186 0.33 18.42 -5.26
N GLU A 187 -0.31 18.78 -6.37
CA GLU A 187 -1.54 19.57 -6.44
C GLU A 187 -2.77 18.67 -6.20
N ASN A 188 -2.81 18.05 -5.01
CA ASN A 188 -3.68 16.91 -4.68
C ASN A 188 -5.19 17.17 -4.91
N GLU A 189 -5.68 18.39 -4.68
CA GLU A 189 -7.09 18.74 -4.89
C GLU A 189 -7.45 18.78 -6.38
N ALA A 190 -6.64 19.47 -7.20
CA ALA A 190 -6.79 19.49 -8.65
C ALA A 190 -6.66 18.08 -9.25
N ALA A 191 -5.71 17.29 -8.76
CA ALA A 191 -5.55 15.90 -9.14
C ALA A 191 -6.83 15.08 -8.87
N ALA A 192 -7.40 15.22 -7.67
CA ALA A 192 -8.63 14.54 -7.30
C ALA A 192 -9.83 14.98 -8.14
N ASP A 193 -9.97 16.27 -8.46
CA ASP A 193 -11.07 16.78 -9.27
C ASP A 193 -10.98 16.36 -10.75
N PHE A 194 -9.77 16.24 -11.30
CA PHE A 194 -9.57 15.67 -12.63
C PHE A 194 -9.88 14.16 -12.65
N TYR A 195 -9.45 13.41 -11.63
CA TYR A 195 -9.83 11.99 -11.51
C TYR A 195 -11.33 11.79 -11.28
N ARG A 196 -12.02 12.65 -10.51
CA ARG A 196 -13.49 12.60 -10.32
C ARG A 196 -14.23 12.83 -11.64
N GLN A 197 -13.79 13.79 -12.45
CA GLN A 197 -14.34 14.02 -13.79
C GLN A 197 -14.11 12.83 -14.74
N ALA A 198 -12.91 12.24 -14.72
CA ALA A 198 -12.61 11.04 -15.51
C ALA A 198 -13.48 9.85 -15.08
N LEU A 199 -13.57 9.60 -13.77
CA LEU A 199 -14.36 8.53 -13.15
C LEU A 199 -15.82 8.57 -13.59
N ALA A 200 -16.46 9.75 -13.52
CA ALA A 200 -17.86 9.91 -13.90
C ALA A 200 -18.14 9.60 -15.39
N ILE A 201 -17.17 9.85 -16.28
CA ILE A 201 -17.30 9.53 -17.71
C ILE A 201 -17.00 8.05 -17.96
N PHE A 202 -15.99 7.46 -17.30
CA PHE A 202 -15.71 6.02 -17.44
C PHE A 202 -16.84 5.14 -16.89
N ASP A 203 -17.47 5.54 -15.79
CA ASP A 203 -18.64 4.87 -15.21
C ASP A 203 -19.85 4.94 -16.16
N ALA A 204 -20.15 6.12 -16.71
CA ALA A 204 -21.19 6.31 -17.72
C ALA A 204 -20.92 5.58 -19.06
N LEU A 205 -19.68 5.14 -19.30
CA LEU A 205 -19.28 4.31 -20.45
C LEU A 205 -19.22 2.80 -20.11
N GLY A 206 -19.37 2.40 -18.84
CA GLY A 206 -19.25 1.02 -18.39
C GLY A 206 -17.82 0.47 -18.41
N ASP A 207 -16.79 1.33 -18.45
CA ASP A 207 -15.39 0.91 -18.50
C ASP A 207 -14.88 0.54 -17.09
N GLU A 208 -15.25 -0.67 -16.62
CA GLU A 208 -14.85 -1.17 -15.30
C GLU A 208 -13.33 -1.11 -15.05
N ALA A 209 -12.53 -1.30 -16.10
CA ALA A 209 -11.07 -1.25 -16.01
C ALA A 209 -10.60 0.17 -15.67
N ARG A 210 -11.07 1.18 -16.40
CA ARG A 210 -10.72 2.59 -16.15
C ARG A 210 -11.34 3.13 -14.87
N VAL A 211 -12.56 2.72 -14.50
CA VAL A 211 -13.17 3.02 -13.20
C VAL A 211 -12.28 2.49 -12.06
N GLY A 212 -11.87 1.22 -12.13
CA GLY A 212 -10.98 0.59 -11.13
C GLY A 212 -9.64 1.31 -10.98
N VAL A 213 -8.94 1.60 -12.09
CA VAL A 213 -7.66 2.34 -12.05
C VAL A 213 -7.83 3.77 -11.51
N THR A 214 -8.93 4.44 -11.84
CA THR A 214 -9.20 5.81 -11.35
C THR A 214 -9.51 5.83 -9.85
N LEU A 215 -10.27 4.84 -9.34
CA LEU A 215 -10.50 4.66 -7.90
C LEU A 215 -9.20 4.38 -7.13
N SER A 216 -8.30 3.54 -7.66
CA SER A 216 -6.98 3.28 -7.05
C SER A 216 -6.11 4.54 -6.96
N ASN A 217 -6.17 5.44 -7.96
CA ASN A 217 -5.43 6.70 -7.95
C ASN A 217 -6.05 7.75 -7.01
N LEU A 218 -7.38 7.81 -6.91
CA LEU A 218 -8.04 8.59 -5.85
C LEU A 218 -7.67 8.06 -4.45
N GLY A 219 -7.64 6.73 -4.26
CA GLY A 219 -7.19 6.11 -3.01
C GLY A 219 -5.75 6.49 -2.63
N LYS A 220 -4.87 6.63 -3.64
CA LYS A 220 -3.48 7.06 -3.44
C LYS A 220 -3.41 8.51 -2.94
N LEU A 221 -4.19 9.42 -3.52
CA LEU A 221 -4.27 10.82 -3.08
C LEU A 221 -4.83 10.94 -1.65
N GLU A 222 -5.90 10.21 -1.33
CA GLU A 222 -6.47 10.16 0.02
C GLU A 222 -5.44 9.65 1.05
N ARG A 223 -4.76 8.54 0.76
CA ARG A 223 -3.72 7.96 1.63
C ARG A 223 -2.51 8.90 1.79
N ASN A 224 -2.08 9.55 0.71
CA ASN A 224 -1.02 10.57 0.74
C ASN A 224 -1.45 11.82 1.54
N SER A 225 -2.74 12.11 1.63
CA SER A 225 -3.32 13.15 2.49
C SER A 225 -3.49 12.71 3.96
N GLY A 226 -2.93 11.56 4.37
CA GLY A 226 -3.12 10.95 5.69
C GLY A 226 -4.50 10.29 5.90
N ARG A 227 -5.41 10.37 4.93
CA ARG A 227 -6.80 9.90 5.03
C ARG A 227 -6.91 8.41 4.66
N ALA A 228 -6.29 7.56 5.50
CA ALA A 228 -6.20 6.11 5.30
C ALA A 228 -7.58 5.41 5.22
N GLY A 229 -8.57 5.83 6.01
CA GLY A 229 -9.93 5.27 5.96
C GLY A 229 -10.64 5.48 4.61
N PRO A 230 -10.75 6.72 4.10
CA PRO A 230 -11.20 6.97 2.73
C PRO A 230 -10.40 6.24 1.65
N ALA A 231 -9.07 6.14 1.80
CA ALA A 231 -8.24 5.37 0.86
C ALA A 231 -8.62 3.88 0.82
N LEU A 232 -8.77 3.23 1.97
CA LEU A 232 -9.25 1.84 2.08
C LEU A 232 -10.60 1.65 1.39
N ALA A 233 -11.54 2.58 1.58
CA ALA A 233 -12.85 2.50 0.94
C ALA A 233 -12.76 2.55 -0.60
N LEU A 234 -11.83 3.33 -1.16
CA LEU A 234 -11.59 3.43 -2.60
C LEU A 234 -10.89 2.19 -3.16
N TYR A 235 -9.85 1.67 -2.49
CA TYR A 235 -9.17 0.44 -2.92
C TYR A 235 -10.08 -0.80 -2.86
N ARG A 236 -10.93 -0.90 -1.83
CA ARG A 236 -11.94 -1.98 -1.71
C ARG A 236 -13.01 -1.93 -2.81
N GLN A 237 -13.28 -0.76 -3.39
CA GLN A 237 -14.13 -0.62 -4.59
C GLN A 237 -13.37 -0.91 -5.89
N ALA A 238 -12.11 -0.50 -5.99
CA ALA A 238 -11.28 -0.70 -7.18
C ALA A 238 -10.97 -2.18 -7.48
N LEU A 239 -10.58 -2.96 -6.48
CA LEU A 239 -10.06 -4.32 -6.67
C LEU A 239 -11.06 -5.30 -7.33
N PRO A 240 -12.35 -5.33 -6.98
CA PRO A 240 -13.34 -6.17 -7.68
C PRO A 240 -13.49 -5.84 -9.17
N LEU A 241 -13.33 -4.57 -9.56
CA LEU A 241 -13.39 -4.12 -10.96
C LEU A 241 -12.15 -4.57 -11.73
N LEU A 242 -10.96 -4.33 -11.16
CA LEU A 242 -9.67 -4.73 -11.75
C LEU A 242 -9.60 -6.24 -11.98
N ARG A 243 -10.14 -7.03 -11.03
CA ARG A 243 -10.33 -8.49 -11.13
C ARG A 243 -11.26 -8.89 -12.29
N ARG A 244 -12.44 -8.27 -12.40
CA ARG A 244 -13.39 -8.56 -13.51
C ARG A 244 -12.81 -8.21 -14.87
N SER A 245 -12.12 -7.06 -14.98
CA SER A 245 -11.41 -6.66 -16.20
C SER A 245 -10.12 -7.45 -16.49
N ARG A 246 -9.72 -8.36 -15.59
CA ARG A 246 -8.46 -9.14 -15.65
C ARG A 246 -7.19 -8.27 -15.77
N ASN A 247 -7.21 -7.07 -15.20
CA ASN A 247 -6.11 -6.12 -15.29
C ASN A 247 -5.07 -6.40 -14.19
N GLN A 248 -4.38 -7.55 -14.30
CA GLN A 248 -3.51 -8.09 -13.26
C GLN A 248 -2.40 -7.14 -12.75
N PRO A 249 -1.74 -6.31 -13.59
CA PRO A 249 -0.73 -5.36 -13.11
C PRO A 249 -1.33 -4.27 -12.21
N GLU A 250 -2.50 -3.73 -12.58
CA GLU A 250 -3.21 -2.73 -11.77
C GLU A 250 -3.88 -3.36 -10.55
N GLU A 251 -4.29 -4.63 -10.61
CA GLU A 251 -4.73 -5.39 -9.43
C GLU A 251 -3.58 -5.54 -8.42
N ALA A 252 -2.38 -5.93 -8.86
CA ALA A 252 -1.20 -6.05 -8.01
C ALA A 252 -0.82 -4.71 -7.36
N LEU A 253 -0.77 -3.63 -8.15
CA LEU A 253 -0.53 -2.27 -7.67
C LEU A 253 -1.64 -1.81 -6.70
N GLY A 254 -2.89 -2.14 -6.97
CA GLY A 254 -4.03 -1.88 -6.10
C GLY A 254 -3.96 -2.63 -4.77
N LEU A 255 -3.51 -3.88 -4.79
CA LEU A 255 -3.31 -4.72 -3.60
C LEU A 255 -2.14 -4.22 -2.75
N SER A 256 -1.00 -3.89 -3.36
CA SER A 256 0.15 -3.34 -2.62
C SER A 256 -0.19 -1.98 -1.99
N ASN A 257 -0.98 -1.13 -2.67
CA ASN A 257 -1.46 0.12 -2.07
C ASN A 257 -2.60 -0.06 -1.05
N LEU A 258 -3.49 -1.04 -1.22
CA LEU A 258 -4.43 -1.45 -0.17
C LEU A 258 -3.66 -1.88 1.08
N GLY A 259 -2.61 -2.70 0.93
CA GLY A 259 -1.78 -3.17 2.03
C GLY A 259 -1.16 -2.03 2.83
N ARG A 260 -0.66 -1.01 2.12
CA ARG A 260 -0.12 0.22 2.72
C ARG A 260 -1.21 1.03 3.44
N ALA A 261 -2.36 1.25 2.81
CA ALA A 261 -3.48 1.98 3.43
C ALA A 261 -4.08 1.23 4.65
N ALA A 262 -4.08 -0.10 4.62
CA ALA A 262 -4.48 -0.96 5.74
C ALA A 262 -3.50 -0.84 6.90
N MET A 263 -2.19 -0.89 6.63
CA MET A 263 -1.14 -0.67 7.63
C MET A 263 -1.21 0.75 8.22
N ASP A 264 -1.37 1.79 7.39
CA ASP A 264 -1.59 3.18 7.83
C ASP A 264 -2.84 3.32 8.74
N ALA A 265 -3.83 2.45 8.58
CA ALA A 265 -5.05 2.39 9.39
C ALA A 265 -5.00 1.40 10.58
N GLY A 266 -3.89 0.67 10.77
CA GLY A 266 -3.78 -0.41 11.77
C GLY A 266 -4.57 -1.69 11.46
N GLU A 267 -5.05 -1.86 10.23
CA GLU A 267 -5.78 -3.04 9.73
C GLU A 267 -4.79 -4.15 9.28
N ASN A 268 -3.83 -4.47 10.16
CA ASN A 268 -2.63 -5.27 9.88
C ASN A 268 -2.92 -6.66 9.30
N GLY A 269 -4.09 -7.24 9.59
CA GLY A 269 -4.54 -8.51 9.00
C GLY A 269 -4.92 -8.40 7.52
N GLU A 270 -5.62 -7.32 7.12
CA GLU A 270 -5.86 -7.03 5.70
C GLU A 270 -4.56 -6.59 5.03
N ALA A 271 -3.71 -5.82 5.73
CA ALA A 271 -2.42 -5.39 5.21
C ALA A 271 -1.55 -6.58 4.75
N LEU A 272 -1.38 -7.58 5.62
CA LEU A 272 -0.63 -8.78 5.32
C LEU A 272 -1.25 -9.55 4.14
N ALA A 273 -2.56 -9.81 4.18
CA ALA A 273 -3.25 -10.56 3.14
C ALA A 273 -3.23 -9.85 1.77
N ALA A 274 -3.25 -8.51 1.76
CA ALA A 274 -3.16 -7.71 0.54
C ALA A 274 -1.74 -7.75 -0.06
N PHE A 275 -0.71 -7.60 0.77
CA PHE A 275 0.69 -7.73 0.32
C PHE A 275 1.03 -9.15 -0.14
N GLU A 276 0.56 -10.20 0.54
CA GLU A 276 0.78 -11.59 0.12
C GLU A 276 0.11 -11.90 -1.25
N GLN A 277 -1.09 -11.33 -1.50
CA GLN A 277 -1.74 -11.40 -2.82
C GLN A 277 -0.99 -10.59 -3.89
N ALA A 278 -0.55 -9.36 -3.57
CA ALA A 278 0.25 -8.54 -4.47
C ALA A 278 1.54 -9.27 -4.88
N LEU A 279 2.30 -9.75 -3.91
CA LEU A 279 3.56 -10.48 -4.10
C LEU A 279 3.40 -11.72 -5.00
N SER A 280 2.27 -12.44 -4.85
CA SER A 280 1.95 -13.60 -5.70
C SER A 280 1.69 -13.18 -7.15
N LEU A 281 0.93 -12.11 -7.37
CA LEU A 281 0.67 -11.56 -8.70
C LEU A 281 1.93 -10.99 -9.36
N GLU A 282 2.70 -10.16 -8.65
CA GLU A 282 3.95 -9.55 -9.10
C GLU A 282 4.96 -10.62 -9.56
N ARG A 283 5.11 -11.70 -8.78
CA ARG A 283 5.93 -12.87 -9.13
C ARG A 283 5.42 -13.59 -10.38
N SER A 284 4.10 -13.73 -10.55
CA SER A 284 3.50 -14.35 -11.74
C SER A 284 3.65 -13.50 -13.01
N LEU A 285 3.67 -12.17 -12.87
CA LEU A 285 3.90 -11.19 -13.95
C LEU A 285 5.39 -10.98 -14.25
N GLY A 286 6.27 -11.38 -13.34
CA GLY A 286 7.71 -11.17 -13.41
C GLY A 286 8.16 -9.75 -13.06
N ASP A 287 7.32 -8.93 -12.42
CA ASP A 287 7.69 -7.56 -12.05
C ASP A 287 8.59 -7.53 -10.81
N ARG A 288 9.89 -7.63 -11.08
CA ARG A 288 10.96 -7.54 -10.08
C ARG A 288 11.12 -6.14 -9.44
N ALA A 289 10.39 -5.11 -9.88
CA ALA A 289 10.34 -3.81 -9.19
C ALA A 289 9.31 -3.89 -8.07
N ALA A 290 8.06 -4.18 -8.45
CA ALA A 290 6.94 -4.29 -7.54
C ALA A 290 7.18 -5.38 -6.48
N GLU A 291 7.74 -6.53 -6.87
CA GLU A 291 8.14 -7.59 -5.93
C GLU A 291 9.08 -7.06 -4.84
N GLY A 292 10.08 -6.23 -5.20
CA GLY A 292 11.04 -5.67 -4.25
C GLY A 292 10.41 -4.66 -3.29
N ASP A 293 9.53 -3.79 -3.79
CA ASP A 293 8.82 -2.81 -2.98
C ASP A 293 7.79 -3.48 -2.06
N THR A 294 7.01 -4.45 -2.55
CA THR A 294 6.04 -5.22 -1.76
C THR A 294 6.74 -6.08 -0.70
N LEU A 295 7.89 -6.70 -1.00
CA LEU A 295 8.74 -7.36 0.01
C LEU A 295 9.26 -6.38 1.07
N SER A 296 9.64 -5.16 0.68
CA SER A 296 10.07 -4.15 1.66
C SER A 296 8.91 -3.69 2.55
N ASN A 297 7.70 -3.55 2.00
CA ASN A 297 6.49 -3.22 2.78
C ASN A 297 6.09 -4.37 3.72
N LEU A 298 6.19 -5.64 3.28
CA LEU A 298 6.01 -6.82 4.14
C LEU A 298 7.00 -6.82 5.30
N GLY A 299 8.27 -6.55 5.02
CA GLY A 299 9.31 -6.46 6.04
C GLY A 299 9.05 -5.38 7.09
N LEU A 300 8.57 -4.20 6.67
CA LEU A 300 8.13 -3.13 7.57
C LEU A 300 6.93 -3.56 8.44
N LEU A 301 5.90 -4.14 7.80
CA LEU A 301 4.71 -4.63 8.49
C LEU A 301 5.09 -5.71 9.53
N GLU A 302 5.80 -6.75 9.13
CA GLU A 302 6.29 -7.82 10.00
C GLU A 302 7.20 -7.29 11.13
N THR A 303 7.98 -6.23 10.89
CA THR A 303 8.80 -5.56 11.92
C THR A 303 7.92 -4.88 12.98
N SER A 304 6.87 -4.15 12.56
CA SER A 304 5.90 -3.56 13.50
C SER A 304 5.12 -4.61 14.31
N LEU A 305 5.01 -5.81 13.75
CA LEU A 305 4.38 -7.00 14.35
C LEU A 305 5.39 -7.88 15.10
N GLY A 306 6.64 -7.42 15.24
CA GLY A 306 7.75 -8.09 15.91
C GLY A 306 8.10 -9.49 15.38
N GLN A 307 7.70 -9.83 14.16
CA GLN A 307 8.06 -11.09 13.48
C GLN A 307 9.47 -10.97 12.85
N ILE A 308 10.45 -10.58 13.68
CA ILE A 308 11.74 -10.03 13.20
C ILE A 308 12.50 -10.96 12.24
N SER A 309 12.42 -12.28 12.42
CA SER A 309 13.05 -13.23 11.49
C SER A 309 12.43 -13.16 10.08
N ARG A 310 11.09 -13.28 9.97
CA ARG A 310 10.37 -13.13 8.68
C ARG A 310 10.66 -11.77 8.05
N ALA A 311 10.64 -10.71 8.85
CA ALA A 311 10.92 -9.36 8.39
C ALA A 311 12.32 -9.26 7.77
N LEU A 312 13.35 -9.79 8.42
CA LEU A 312 14.72 -9.78 7.89
C LEU A 312 14.86 -10.66 6.64
N ASP A 313 14.14 -11.78 6.54
CA ASP A 313 14.13 -12.64 5.35
C ASP A 313 13.46 -11.95 4.14
N HIS A 314 12.36 -11.23 4.33
CA HIS A 314 11.70 -10.46 3.26
C HIS A 314 12.50 -9.20 2.88
N LEU A 315 13.02 -8.45 3.87
CA LEU A 315 13.91 -7.31 3.60
C LEU A 315 15.20 -7.75 2.89
N GLY A 316 15.73 -8.93 3.20
CA GLY A 316 16.89 -9.52 2.51
C GLY A 316 16.60 -9.83 1.03
N GLN A 317 15.42 -10.38 0.72
CA GLN A 317 14.96 -10.58 -0.66
C GLN A 317 14.77 -9.24 -1.40
N ALA A 318 14.16 -8.23 -0.74
CA ALA A 318 14.00 -6.89 -1.30
C ALA A 318 15.35 -6.22 -1.63
N VAL A 319 16.33 -6.28 -0.71
CA VAL A 319 17.71 -5.81 -0.94
C VAL A 319 18.31 -6.47 -2.18
N ALA A 320 18.22 -7.80 -2.31
CA ALA A 320 18.81 -8.51 -3.45
C ALA A 320 18.19 -8.09 -4.81
N LEU A 321 16.88 -7.88 -4.85
CA LEU A 321 16.17 -7.40 -6.05
C LEU A 321 16.53 -5.94 -6.38
N GLN A 322 16.56 -5.06 -5.38
CA GLN A 322 16.89 -3.65 -5.55
C GLN A 322 18.37 -3.45 -5.94
N GLU A 323 19.30 -4.23 -5.36
CA GLU A 323 20.71 -4.25 -5.78
C GLU A 323 20.89 -4.74 -7.22
N ALA A 324 20.24 -5.85 -7.60
CA ALA A 324 20.30 -6.40 -8.96
C ALA A 324 19.71 -5.45 -10.03
N ARG A 325 18.75 -4.60 -9.65
CA ARG A 325 18.16 -3.56 -10.52
C ARG A 325 18.89 -2.22 -10.47
N GLY A 326 19.84 -2.03 -9.56
CA GLY A 326 20.51 -0.74 -9.32
C GLY A 326 19.62 0.32 -8.67
N ASP A 327 18.48 -0.07 -8.06
CA ASP A 327 17.61 0.87 -7.37
C ASP A 327 18.19 1.28 -6.01
N ARG A 328 19.01 2.34 -6.04
CA ARG A 328 19.60 2.95 -4.84
C ARG A 328 18.54 3.58 -3.92
N ARG A 329 17.33 3.87 -4.43
CA ARG A 329 16.27 4.58 -3.70
C ARG A 329 15.47 3.63 -2.83
N GLY A 330 14.94 2.55 -3.39
CA GLY A 330 14.32 1.47 -2.62
C GLY A 330 15.33 0.84 -1.67
N LEU A 331 16.54 0.51 -2.14
CA LEU A 331 17.61 -0.05 -1.31
C LEU A 331 17.93 0.82 -0.09
N GLY A 332 17.96 2.14 -0.25
CA GLY A 332 18.16 3.08 0.85
C GLY A 332 17.07 3.05 1.92
N VAL A 333 15.81 2.77 1.53
CA VAL A 333 14.68 2.60 2.46
C VAL A 333 14.74 1.21 3.12
N THR A 334 14.86 0.14 2.35
CA THR A 334 14.91 -1.24 2.84
C THR A 334 16.04 -1.44 3.86
N LEU A 335 17.21 -0.81 3.66
CA LEU A 335 18.31 -0.83 4.61
C LEU A 335 18.05 -0.04 5.91
N ALA A 336 17.21 0.99 5.89
CA ALA A 336 16.78 1.68 7.10
C ALA A 336 15.86 0.77 7.92
N GLU A 337 14.94 0.05 7.28
CA GLU A 337 14.05 -0.90 7.95
C GLU A 337 14.79 -2.14 8.47
N ILE A 338 15.84 -2.63 7.78
CA ILE A 338 16.76 -3.63 8.35
C ILE A 338 17.43 -3.11 9.64
N GLY A 339 17.74 -1.80 9.70
CA GLY A 339 18.23 -1.17 10.93
C GLY A 339 17.21 -1.22 12.07
N VAL A 340 15.93 -0.93 11.78
CA VAL A 340 14.83 -1.00 12.76
C VAL A 340 14.56 -2.44 13.21
N ALA A 341 14.47 -3.38 12.27
CA ALA A 341 14.25 -4.81 12.54
C ALA A 341 15.34 -5.40 13.43
N ARG A 342 16.62 -5.16 13.10
CA ARG A 342 17.78 -5.56 13.93
C ARG A 342 17.76 -4.93 15.33
N ALA A 343 17.36 -3.66 15.42
CA ALA A 343 17.24 -2.93 16.69
C ALA A 343 16.07 -3.40 17.57
N LEU A 344 15.07 -4.08 17.01
CA LEU A 344 13.99 -4.73 17.76
C LEU A 344 14.33 -6.18 18.09
N GLY A 345 14.98 -6.91 17.19
CA GLY A 345 15.47 -8.26 17.40
C GLY A 345 16.78 -8.38 18.19
N GLY A 346 17.17 -7.37 18.97
CA GLY A 346 18.33 -7.43 19.86
C GLY A 346 19.70 -7.73 19.21
N HIS A 347 19.87 -7.45 17.91
CA HIS A 347 21.14 -7.69 17.21
C HIS A 347 22.24 -6.73 17.70
N SER A 348 23.50 -7.00 17.32
CA SER A 348 24.62 -6.20 17.83
C SER A 348 24.53 -4.73 17.39
N ARG A 349 24.99 -3.82 18.27
CA ARG A 349 25.05 -2.37 18.00
C ARG A 349 25.80 -2.03 16.71
N GLN A 350 26.78 -2.86 16.33
CA GLN A 350 27.51 -2.74 15.07
C GLN A 350 26.63 -3.04 13.85
N GLU A 351 25.84 -4.12 13.85
CA GLU A 351 24.96 -4.49 12.73
C GLU A 351 23.81 -3.50 12.52
N VAL A 352 23.26 -2.96 13.61
CA VAL A 352 22.23 -1.92 13.59
C VAL A 352 22.80 -0.62 13.02
N GLN A 353 23.91 -0.13 13.57
CA GLN A 353 24.53 1.11 13.09
C GLN A 353 25.03 0.98 11.64
N ALA A 354 25.57 -0.19 11.24
CA ALA A 354 26.01 -0.42 9.86
C ALA A 354 24.85 -0.34 8.85
N ALA A 355 23.66 -0.85 9.18
CA ALA A 355 22.47 -0.76 8.33
C ALA A 355 22.05 0.71 8.11
N PHE A 356 21.85 1.47 9.20
CA PHE A 356 21.54 2.90 9.12
C PHE A 356 22.62 3.73 8.42
N GLN A 357 23.90 3.44 8.63
CA GLN A 357 25.02 4.12 7.94
C GLN A 357 25.14 3.77 6.45
N ARG A 358 24.64 2.60 6.02
CA ARG A 358 24.54 2.24 4.59
C ARG A 358 23.36 2.97 3.94
N ALA A 359 22.20 2.96 4.58
CA ALA A 359 21.01 3.70 4.16
C ALA A 359 21.27 5.20 4.00
N LEU A 360 21.82 5.86 5.03
CA LEU A 360 22.12 7.30 5.03
C LEU A 360 23.15 7.70 3.96
N ARG A 361 24.11 6.82 3.62
CA ARG A 361 25.05 7.08 2.51
C ARG A 361 24.34 7.05 1.16
N LEU A 362 23.63 5.96 0.86
CA LEU A 362 22.90 5.79 -0.41
C LEU A 362 21.90 6.92 -0.64
N GLN A 363 21.13 7.29 0.37
CA GLN A 363 20.16 8.39 0.31
C GLN A 363 20.84 9.72 -0.01
N ARG A 364 21.98 10.04 0.64
CA ARG A 364 22.73 11.28 0.39
C ARG A 364 23.43 11.30 -0.96
N GLU A 365 23.98 10.18 -1.40
CA GLU A 365 24.64 10.04 -2.71
C GLU A 365 23.70 10.36 -3.88
N ILE A 366 22.41 9.99 -3.78
CA ILE A 366 21.39 10.27 -4.81
C ILE A 366 20.59 11.55 -4.56
N GLY A 367 20.93 12.32 -3.51
CA GLY A 367 20.17 13.49 -3.09
C GLY A 367 18.77 13.19 -2.55
N ASP A 368 18.44 11.92 -2.23
CA ASP A 368 17.15 11.57 -1.65
C ASP A 368 17.03 12.12 -0.22
N ARG A 369 16.20 13.14 -0.14
CA ARG A 369 15.79 13.87 1.05
C ARG A 369 15.05 13.01 2.09
N ARG A 370 14.76 11.73 1.84
CA ARG A 370 14.24 10.77 2.83
C ARG A 370 15.19 10.45 3.99
N ASP A 371 16.43 10.93 3.98
CA ASP A 371 17.40 10.71 5.06
C ASP A 371 16.89 11.12 6.46
N ALA A 372 15.93 12.05 6.55
CA ALA A 372 15.25 12.41 7.79
C ALA A 372 14.51 11.25 8.50
N VAL A 373 13.88 10.32 7.77
CA VAL A 373 13.23 9.14 8.38
C VAL A 373 14.28 8.17 8.91
N THR A 374 15.34 7.94 8.14
CA THR A 374 16.49 7.13 8.58
C THR A 374 17.20 7.75 9.79
N LEU A 375 17.32 9.09 9.84
CA LEU A 375 17.82 9.83 10.99
C LEU A 375 16.88 9.69 12.20
N HIS A 376 15.57 9.78 12.02
CA HIS A 376 14.60 9.57 13.09
C HIS A 376 14.73 8.16 13.70
N ASN A 377 14.74 7.12 12.86
CA ASN A 377 14.85 5.73 13.28
C ASN A 377 16.20 5.44 13.97
N LEU A 378 17.30 5.99 13.45
CA LEU A 378 18.61 5.93 14.10
C LEU A 378 18.61 6.68 15.45
N GLY A 379 17.99 7.86 15.52
CA GLY A 379 17.88 8.66 16.74
C GLY A 379 17.07 7.97 17.84
N TRP A 380 15.96 7.32 17.47
CA TRP A 380 15.16 6.45 18.34
C TRP A 380 15.96 5.25 18.84
N TYR A 381 16.73 4.59 17.98
CA TYR A 381 17.60 3.49 18.40
C TYR A 381 18.65 3.98 19.42
N LEU A 382 19.37 5.06 19.10
CA LEU A 382 20.37 5.69 19.97
C LEU A 382 19.78 6.11 21.33
N TYR A 383 18.54 6.62 21.35
CA TYR A 383 17.82 6.94 22.58
C TYR A 383 17.64 5.67 23.45
N ARG A 384 17.12 4.58 22.87
CA ARG A 384 16.88 3.32 23.59
C ARG A 384 18.15 2.62 24.10
N VAL A 385 19.31 2.85 23.48
CA VAL A 385 20.62 2.34 23.97
C VAL A 385 21.38 3.33 24.86
N GLY A 386 20.74 4.42 25.31
CA GLY A 386 21.31 5.37 26.25
C GLY A 386 22.31 6.38 25.66
N GLU A 387 22.44 6.47 24.34
CA GLU A 387 23.30 7.43 23.63
C GLU A 387 22.64 8.83 23.53
N ILE A 388 22.05 9.29 24.65
CA ILE A 388 21.14 10.44 24.73
C ILE A 388 21.66 11.71 24.02
N PRO A 389 22.94 12.14 24.17
CA PRO A 389 23.42 13.35 23.49
C PRO A 389 23.47 13.22 21.96
N GLN A 390 23.75 12.02 21.45
CA GLN A 390 23.77 11.76 20.01
C GLN A 390 22.36 11.57 19.45
N ALA A 391 21.50 10.88 20.21
CA ALA A 391 20.08 10.74 19.91
C ALA A 391 19.39 12.12 19.78
N GLU A 392 19.57 13.00 20.78
CA GLU A 392 18.97 14.33 20.80
C GLU A 392 19.42 15.17 19.59
N ARG A 393 20.72 15.15 19.26
CA ARG A 393 21.27 15.86 18.10
C ARG A 393 20.67 15.37 16.78
N ILE A 394 20.52 14.05 16.62
CA ILE A 394 20.00 13.44 15.39
C ILE A 394 18.47 13.61 15.26
N LEU A 395 17.73 13.49 16.37
CA LEU A 395 16.29 13.72 16.38
C LEU A 395 15.93 15.18 16.12
N ARG A 396 16.70 16.15 16.65
CA ARG A 396 16.55 17.58 16.29
C ARG A 396 16.82 17.83 14.80
N GLN A 397 17.79 17.13 14.19
CA GLN A 397 18.05 17.21 12.75
C GLN A 397 16.87 16.65 11.93
N ALA A 398 16.32 15.49 12.30
CA ALA A 398 15.15 14.92 11.65
C ALA A 398 13.90 15.83 11.79
N LEU A 399 13.62 16.33 13.01
CA LEU A 399 12.50 17.21 13.30
C LEU A 399 12.51 18.48 12.44
N ALA A 400 13.65 19.17 12.35
CA ALA A 400 13.77 20.39 11.53
C ALA A 400 13.48 20.12 10.05
N ILE A 401 13.84 18.93 9.55
CA ILE A 401 13.57 18.53 8.17
C ILE A 401 12.08 18.19 7.96
N PHE A 402 11.44 17.49 8.90
CA PHE A 402 10.00 17.20 8.85
C PHE A 402 9.16 18.49 8.90
N GLN A 403 9.53 19.44 9.76
CA GLN A 403 8.88 20.75 9.86
C GLN A 403 9.04 21.57 8.56
N ALA A 404 10.23 21.59 7.96
CA ALA A 404 10.50 22.28 6.70
C ALA A 404 9.81 21.67 5.45
N ARG A 405 8.99 20.61 5.64
CA ARG A 405 8.21 19.92 4.59
C ARG A 405 6.77 19.64 5.02
N GLU A 406 6.38 20.09 6.22
CA GLU A 406 5.10 19.81 6.83
C GLU A 406 4.75 18.30 6.95
N GLU A 407 5.75 17.43 7.12
CA GLU A 407 5.58 15.98 7.34
C GLU A 407 5.00 15.69 8.76
N ARG A 408 3.76 16.11 9.03
CA ARG A 408 3.13 16.18 10.36
C ARG A 408 3.19 14.87 11.16
N ALA A 409 3.02 13.73 10.51
CA ALA A 409 3.12 12.40 11.15
C ALA A 409 4.53 12.09 11.67
N ASN A 410 5.56 12.52 10.92
CA ASN A 410 6.96 12.35 11.28
C ASN A 410 7.42 13.42 12.29
N GLU A 411 6.89 14.65 12.19
CA GLU A 411 7.03 15.70 13.22
C GLU A 411 6.53 15.18 14.58
N ALA A 412 5.33 14.59 14.64
CA ALA A 412 4.76 14.03 15.86
C ALA A 412 5.65 12.93 16.49
N GLY A 413 6.12 11.98 15.68
CA GLY A 413 7.04 10.92 16.15
C GLY A 413 8.36 11.48 16.69
N ALA A 414 8.98 12.44 15.98
CA ALA A 414 10.22 13.08 16.42
C ALA A 414 10.05 13.83 17.75
N LEU A 415 8.91 14.50 17.93
CA LEU A 415 8.56 15.19 19.18
C LEU A 415 8.28 14.25 20.36
N VAL A 416 7.70 13.06 20.13
CA VAL A 416 7.57 12.03 21.20
C VAL A 416 8.94 11.58 21.70
N ASN A 417 9.88 11.27 20.80
CA ASN A 417 11.22 10.84 21.19
C ASN A 417 12.03 11.96 21.86
N LEU A 418 11.93 13.21 21.36
CA LEU A 418 12.56 14.37 21.99
C LEU A 418 11.95 14.70 23.36
N GLY A 419 10.63 14.61 23.51
CA GLY A 419 9.95 14.78 24.80
C GLY A 419 10.35 13.72 25.84
N GLY A 420 10.65 12.50 25.40
CA GLY A 420 11.22 11.44 26.26
C GLY A 420 12.62 11.80 26.76
N ILE A 421 13.49 12.27 25.85
CA ILE A 421 14.83 12.75 26.18
C ILE A 421 14.78 13.98 27.12
N ASP A 422 13.90 14.94 26.85
CA ASP A 422 13.72 16.13 27.69
C ASP A 422 13.27 15.73 29.11
N LEU A 423 12.31 14.82 29.23
CA LEU A 423 11.81 14.29 30.50
C LEU A 423 12.93 13.62 31.31
N GLU A 424 13.73 12.73 30.70
CA GLU A 424 14.85 12.07 31.37
C GLU A 424 15.97 13.03 31.77
N ARG A 425 16.15 14.12 31.02
CA ARG A 425 17.10 15.19 31.34
C ARG A 425 16.52 16.28 32.26
N GLY A 426 15.34 16.04 32.86
CA GLY A 426 14.69 16.95 33.81
C GLY A 426 14.09 18.23 33.20
N ARG A 427 14.06 18.35 31.87
CA ARG A 427 13.51 19.47 31.10
C ARG A 427 11.99 19.33 30.97
N LEU A 428 11.30 19.41 32.10
CA LEU A 428 9.88 19.06 32.19
C LEU A 428 8.96 20.01 31.41
N ALA A 429 9.38 21.25 31.15
CA ALA A 429 8.60 22.21 30.36
C ALA A 429 8.72 21.92 28.85
N GLU A 430 9.93 21.62 28.38
CA GLU A 430 10.25 21.25 27.01
C GLU A 430 9.63 19.89 26.65
N ALA A 431 9.67 18.93 27.59
CA ALA A 431 8.94 17.67 27.48
C ALA A 431 7.42 17.88 27.35
N ALA A 432 6.83 18.72 28.22
CA ALA A 432 5.41 19.05 28.16
C ALA A 432 5.02 19.68 26.80
N ALA A 433 5.84 20.62 26.30
CA ALA A 433 5.60 21.27 25.01
C ALA A 433 5.69 20.26 23.85
N SER A 434 6.74 19.44 23.83
CA SER A 434 6.96 18.43 22.79
C SER A 434 5.82 17.41 22.72
N PHE A 435 5.42 16.82 23.85
CA PHE A 435 4.27 15.90 23.87
C PHE A 435 2.94 16.59 23.57
N THR A 436 2.74 17.85 23.98
CA THR A 436 1.50 18.60 23.66
C THR A 436 1.37 18.84 22.15
N ARG A 437 2.46 19.26 21.48
CA ARG A 437 2.49 19.43 20.02
C ARG A 437 2.33 18.09 19.29
N ALA A 438 3.00 17.03 19.75
CA ALA A 438 2.85 15.69 19.19
C ALA A 438 1.39 15.19 19.26
N ARG A 439 0.71 15.39 20.40
CA ARG A 439 -0.70 15.02 20.56
C ARG A 439 -1.62 15.81 19.62
N ALA A 440 -1.37 17.10 19.45
CA ALA A 440 -2.14 17.94 18.54
C ALA A 440 -1.98 17.49 17.08
N LEU A 441 -0.75 17.22 16.65
CA LEU A 441 -0.44 16.69 15.31
C LEU A 441 -1.08 15.31 15.06
N ALA A 442 -1.00 14.41 16.05
CA ALA A 442 -1.59 13.08 15.95
C ALA A 442 -3.13 13.15 15.83
N ALA A 443 -3.77 14.07 16.55
CA ALA A 443 -5.21 14.32 16.42
C ALA A 443 -5.57 14.99 15.09
N GLU A 444 -4.72 15.90 14.56
CA GLU A 444 -4.89 16.55 13.24
C GLU A 444 -4.90 15.53 12.10
N ILE A 445 -4.01 14.53 12.13
CA ILE A 445 -3.92 13.47 11.11
C ILE A 445 -4.83 12.26 11.38
N GLY A 446 -5.54 12.23 12.51
CA GLY A 446 -6.43 11.12 12.89
C GLY A 446 -5.71 9.83 13.32
N ASP A 447 -4.49 9.93 13.86
CA ASP A 447 -3.67 8.79 14.31
C ASP A 447 -3.79 8.57 15.83
N PRO A 448 -4.62 7.62 16.29
CA PRO A 448 -4.80 7.36 17.72
C PRO A 448 -3.57 6.69 18.36
N GLU A 449 -2.68 6.05 17.60
CA GLU A 449 -1.48 5.41 18.18
C GLU A 449 -0.47 6.47 18.62
N LYS A 450 -0.18 7.44 17.74
CA LYS A 450 0.70 8.57 18.04
C LYS A 450 0.08 9.49 19.09
N GLU A 451 -1.25 9.62 19.11
CA GLU A 451 -1.96 10.33 20.18
C GLU A 451 -1.79 9.61 21.53
N ALA A 452 -1.86 8.27 21.56
CA ALA A 452 -1.63 7.47 22.77
C ALA A 452 -0.21 7.62 23.31
N TYR A 453 0.82 7.55 22.46
CA TYR A 453 2.21 7.76 22.88
C TYR A 453 2.46 9.18 23.41
N ALA A 454 1.86 10.20 22.79
CA ALA A 454 1.95 11.58 23.28
C ALA A 454 1.23 11.76 24.62
N LEU A 455 0.06 11.14 24.80
CA LEU A 455 -0.68 11.12 26.08
C LEU A 455 0.08 10.36 27.19
N PHE A 456 0.74 9.24 26.86
CA PHE A 456 1.64 8.53 27.77
C PHE A 456 2.83 9.40 28.22
N GLY A 457 3.43 10.15 27.28
CA GLY A 457 4.46 11.15 27.59
C GLY A 457 3.96 12.25 28.54
N LEU A 458 2.78 12.81 28.28
CA LEU A 458 2.13 13.78 29.17
C LEU A 458 1.83 13.18 30.55
N ALA A 459 1.39 11.93 30.64
CA ALA A 459 1.18 11.24 31.92
C ALA A 459 2.47 11.14 32.75
N ARG A 460 3.60 10.77 32.12
CA ARG A 460 4.93 10.74 32.77
C ARG A 460 5.36 12.15 33.24
N VAL A 461 5.16 13.19 32.42
CA VAL A 461 5.47 14.59 32.79
C VAL A 461 4.57 15.08 33.94
N HIS A 462 3.28 14.73 33.94
CA HIS A 462 2.36 15.06 35.02
C HIS A 462 2.69 14.31 36.33
N ARG A 463 3.17 13.06 36.24
CA ARG A 463 3.71 12.32 37.39
C ARG A 463 4.95 13.02 37.97
N ALA A 464 5.93 13.36 37.12
CA ALA A 464 7.15 14.06 37.52
C ALA A 464 6.88 15.44 38.15
N THR A 465 5.91 16.19 37.60
CA THR A 465 5.46 17.49 38.14
C THR A 465 4.47 17.37 39.33
N ARG A 466 4.28 16.17 39.89
CA ARG A 466 3.41 15.85 41.04
C ARG A 466 1.94 16.25 40.86
N ARG A 467 1.41 16.12 39.64
CA ARG A 467 0.00 16.40 39.28
C ARG A 467 -0.77 15.09 39.00
N PRO A 468 -1.08 14.27 40.02
CA PRO A 468 -1.52 12.89 39.81
C PRO A 468 -2.87 12.78 39.09
N ALA A 469 -3.82 13.69 39.35
CA ALA A 469 -5.10 13.70 38.63
C ALA A 469 -4.92 13.95 37.12
N ALA A 470 -4.06 14.89 36.73
CA ALA A 470 -3.73 15.14 35.33
C ALA A 470 -2.96 13.97 34.70
N ALA A 471 -2.08 13.31 35.46
CA ALA A 471 -1.38 12.11 35.02
C ALA A 471 -2.36 10.95 34.76
N LEU A 472 -3.35 10.77 35.65
CA LEU A 472 -4.40 9.77 35.50
C LEU A 472 -5.29 10.05 34.28
N THR A 473 -5.75 11.29 34.10
CA THR A 473 -6.53 11.68 32.91
C THR A 473 -5.75 11.45 31.61
N ALA A 474 -4.46 11.74 31.59
CA ALA A 474 -3.61 11.51 30.42
C ALA A 474 -3.42 10.01 30.12
N ILE A 475 -3.17 9.17 31.14
CA ILE A 475 -2.97 7.73 30.92
C ILE A 475 -4.28 7.00 30.55
N GLU A 476 -5.42 7.37 31.15
CA GLU A 476 -6.74 6.82 30.79
C GLU A 476 -7.11 7.22 29.35
N GLY A 477 -6.72 8.42 28.90
CA GLY A 477 -6.77 8.82 27.50
C GLY A 477 -5.91 7.94 26.58
N ALA A 478 -4.65 7.69 26.97
CA ALA A 478 -3.75 6.82 26.21
C ALA A 478 -4.29 5.38 26.07
N THR A 479 -4.76 4.78 27.17
CA THR A 479 -5.42 3.47 27.15
C THR A 479 -6.64 3.47 26.22
N THR A 480 -7.48 4.49 26.27
CA THR A 480 -8.69 4.60 25.43
C THR A 480 -8.35 4.58 23.94
N ARG A 481 -7.25 5.24 23.53
CA ARG A 481 -6.78 5.23 22.14
C ARG A 481 -6.18 3.88 21.71
N VAL A 482 -5.42 3.22 22.58
CA VAL A 482 -4.90 1.85 22.33
C VAL A 482 -6.04 0.84 22.17
N GLU A 483 -7.07 0.90 23.02
CA GLU A 483 -8.24 0.01 22.92
C GLU A 483 -9.14 0.31 21.72
N ALA A 484 -9.13 1.53 21.18
CA ALA A 484 -9.84 1.85 19.94
C ALA A 484 -9.25 1.09 18.74
N LEU A 485 -7.93 0.94 18.67
CA LEU A 485 -7.23 0.17 17.63
C LEU A 485 -7.57 -1.33 17.71
N ARG A 486 -7.77 -1.86 18.92
CA ARG A 486 -8.08 -3.29 19.18
C ARG A 486 -9.40 -3.77 18.56
N ARG A 487 -10.33 -2.87 18.24
CA ARG A 487 -11.67 -3.20 17.73
C ARG A 487 -11.69 -3.61 16.25
N LYS A 488 -10.55 -3.58 15.56
CA LYS A 488 -10.44 -3.96 14.14
C LYS A 488 -10.13 -5.46 13.98
N PRO A 489 -10.61 -6.13 12.92
CA PRO A 489 -10.32 -7.54 12.68
C PRO A 489 -8.85 -7.73 12.30
N VAL A 490 -8.06 -8.26 13.23
CA VAL A 490 -6.62 -8.52 13.08
C VAL A 490 -6.33 -9.97 13.50
N SER A 491 -5.48 -10.65 12.72
CA SER A 491 -5.05 -12.03 12.94
C SER A 491 -4.25 -12.20 14.24
N LEU A 492 -4.27 -13.42 14.79
CA LEU A 492 -4.03 -13.66 16.22
C LEU A 492 -2.59 -13.35 16.66
N ASP A 493 -1.60 -13.86 15.94
CA ASP A 493 -0.19 -13.56 16.19
C ASP A 493 0.14 -12.07 16.03
N LEU A 494 -0.66 -11.33 15.25
CA LEU A 494 -0.44 -9.90 15.00
C LEU A 494 -0.98 -9.04 16.14
N ARG A 495 -2.05 -9.48 16.83
CA ARG A 495 -2.55 -8.84 18.06
C ARG A 495 -1.54 -8.98 19.21
N MET A 496 -1.07 -10.21 19.46
CA MET A 496 -0.16 -10.51 20.58
C MET A 496 1.05 -9.57 20.65
N THR A 497 1.83 -9.47 19.56
CA THR A 497 3.06 -8.68 19.57
C THR A 497 2.80 -7.17 19.58
N PHE A 498 1.72 -6.71 18.93
CA PHE A 498 1.32 -5.31 19.00
C PHE A 498 1.00 -4.89 20.44
N PHE A 499 0.22 -5.67 21.19
CA PHE A 499 -0.13 -5.32 22.57
C PHE A 499 1.00 -5.51 23.58
N ALA A 500 1.95 -6.42 23.33
CA ALA A 500 3.18 -6.51 24.12
C ALA A 500 3.97 -5.18 24.12
N SER A 501 3.96 -4.43 23.01
CA SER A 501 4.58 -3.10 22.92
C SER A 501 3.86 -2.00 23.73
N LYS A 502 2.65 -2.27 24.25
CA LYS A 502 1.80 -1.30 24.96
C LYS A 502 1.78 -1.50 26.48
N GLN A 503 2.50 -2.48 27.01
CA GLN A 503 2.46 -2.82 28.43
C GLN A 503 2.77 -1.61 29.34
N ASP A 504 3.78 -0.80 28.99
CA ASP A 504 4.17 0.40 29.76
C ASP A 504 3.00 1.37 30.04
N ILE A 505 1.99 1.43 29.15
CA ILE A 505 0.79 2.27 29.31
C ILE A 505 -0.13 1.72 30.41
N TYR A 506 -0.27 0.39 30.49
CA TYR A 506 -1.04 -0.28 31.53
C TYR A 506 -0.32 -0.25 32.87
N ASP A 507 1.00 -0.52 32.85
CA ASP A 507 1.86 -0.46 34.02
C ASP A 507 1.77 0.93 34.69
N LEU A 508 1.92 2.02 33.91
CA LEU A 508 1.79 3.38 34.43
C LEU A 508 0.38 3.72 34.91
N ARG A 509 -0.68 3.12 34.35
CA ARG A 509 -2.07 3.32 34.81
C ARG A 509 -2.31 2.67 36.18
N VAL A 510 -1.92 1.40 36.34
CA VAL A 510 -2.01 0.69 37.64
C VAL A 510 -1.19 1.42 38.70
N ASP A 511 0.04 1.79 38.36
CA ASP A 511 0.99 2.40 39.30
C ASP A 511 0.58 3.83 39.73
N LEU A 512 -0.04 4.62 38.84
CA LEU A 512 -0.64 5.92 39.18
C LEU A 512 -1.90 5.79 40.06
N LEU A 513 -2.72 4.76 39.82
CA LEU A 513 -3.89 4.48 40.66
C LEU A 513 -3.47 4.07 42.08
N MET A 514 -2.42 3.26 42.22
CA MET A 514 -1.87 2.89 43.53
C MET A 514 -1.16 4.06 44.24
N ASP A 515 -0.50 4.95 43.50
CA ASP A 515 0.03 6.23 44.04
C ASP A 515 -1.09 7.18 44.51
N LEU A 516 -2.31 7.05 44.00
CA LEU A 516 -3.50 7.80 44.44
C LEU A 516 -4.20 7.12 45.62
N HIS A 517 -4.39 5.79 45.61
CA HIS A 517 -4.95 5.03 46.74
C HIS A 517 -4.16 5.31 48.03
N ARG A 518 -2.82 5.35 47.97
CA ARG A 518 -1.97 5.67 49.13
C ARG A 518 -2.23 7.05 49.75
N ARG A 519 -2.76 8.01 48.97
CA ARG A 519 -3.09 9.38 49.41
C ARG A 519 -4.53 9.48 49.87
N GLU A 520 -5.42 8.78 49.18
CA GLU A 520 -6.87 8.84 49.33
C GLU A 520 -7.46 7.41 49.40
N PRO A 521 -7.21 6.63 50.49
CA PRO A 521 -7.53 5.20 50.51
C PRO A 521 -9.03 4.90 50.35
N ARG A 522 -9.89 5.85 50.72
CA ARG A 522 -11.36 5.73 50.65
C ARG A 522 -11.97 6.10 49.29
N ALA A 523 -11.15 6.47 48.30
CA ALA A 523 -11.61 6.87 46.97
C ALA A 523 -11.71 5.72 45.94
N GLY A 524 -11.50 4.46 46.35
CA GLY A 524 -11.65 3.27 45.49
C GLY A 524 -10.61 3.12 44.38
N TYR A 525 -9.47 3.80 44.51
CA TYR A 525 -8.38 3.76 43.52
C TYR A 525 -7.68 2.39 43.46
N ASP A 526 -7.69 1.63 44.55
CA ASP A 526 -7.28 0.22 44.65
C ASP A 526 -8.17 -0.70 43.81
N ALA A 527 -9.50 -0.60 43.95
CA ALA A 527 -10.45 -1.33 43.12
C ALA A 527 -10.29 -0.95 41.63
N ARG A 528 -10.02 0.32 41.31
CA ARG A 528 -9.69 0.77 39.95
C ARG A 528 -8.36 0.22 39.45
N ALA A 529 -7.34 0.10 40.31
CA ALA A 529 -6.03 -0.45 39.96
C ALA A 529 -6.11 -1.96 39.68
N LEU A 530 -6.84 -2.70 40.51
CA LEU A 530 -7.18 -4.10 40.26
C LEU A 530 -7.91 -4.25 38.92
N MET A 531 -8.95 -3.44 38.66
CA MET A 531 -9.64 -3.49 37.36
C MET A 531 -8.72 -3.13 36.18
N ALA A 532 -7.78 -2.20 36.32
CA ALA A 532 -6.80 -1.89 35.28
C ALA A 532 -5.80 -3.05 35.06
N SER A 533 -5.47 -3.81 36.11
CA SER A 533 -4.70 -5.06 36.00
C SER A 533 -5.51 -6.16 35.32
N GLU A 534 -6.79 -6.33 35.67
CA GLU A 534 -7.68 -7.31 35.03
C GLU A 534 -7.98 -7.00 33.57
N GLU A 535 -8.15 -5.74 33.24
CA GLU A 535 -8.19 -5.27 31.86
C GLU A 535 -6.96 -5.77 31.08
N ALA A 536 -5.75 -5.61 31.62
CA ALA A 536 -4.53 -6.08 30.97
C ALA A 536 -4.43 -7.62 30.92
N ARG A 537 -4.71 -8.31 32.04
CA ARG A 537 -4.59 -9.79 32.15
C ARG A 537 -5.63 -10.52 31.31
N ALA A 538 -6.90 -10.13 31.36
CA ALA A 538 -7.95 -10.72 30.54
C ALA A 538 -7.68 -10.51 29.04
N ARG A 539 -7.11 -9.37 28.64
CA ARG A 539 -6.68 -9.11 27.25
C ARG A 539 -5.55 -10.04 26.81
N THR A 540 -4.54 -10.27 27.66
CA THR A 540 -3.48 -11.27 27.38
C THR A 540 -4.04 -12.69 27.29
N LEU A 541 -4.95 -13.07 28.20
CA LEU A 541 -5.58 -14.38 28.19
C LEU A 541 -6.43 -14.60 26.93
N LEU A 542 -7.15 -13.59 26.45
CA LEU A 542 -7.98 -13.69 25.25
C LEU A 542 -7.16 -13.95 23.99
N ASP A 543 -6.08 -13.19 23.78
CA ASP A 543 -5.21 -13.38 22.60
C ASP A 543 -4.48 -14.76 22.65
N LEU A 544 -4.24 -15.30 23.85
CA LEU A 544 -3.72 -16.67 24.03
C LEU A 544 -4.78 -17.76 23.77
N LEU A 545 -6.02 -17.58 24.23
CA LEU A 545 -7.11 -18.55 24.03
C LEU A 545 -7.55 -18.66 22.56
N ASP A 546 -7.63 -17.53 21.85
CA ASP A 546 -7.85 -17.51 20.40
C ASP A 546 -6.75 -18.32 19.68
N LYS A 547 -5.48 -18.08 20.05
CA LYS A 547 -4.31 -18.74 19.45
C LYS A 547 -4.27 -20.25 19.71
N ALA A 548 -4.85 -20.72 20.81
CA ALA A 548 -4.95 -22.15 21.12
C ALA A 548 -5.94 -22.94 20.23
N HIS A 549 -6.69 -22.26 19.34
CA HIS A 549 -7.61 -22.89 18.38
C HIS A 549 -8.60 -23.89 19.02
N VAL A 550 -9.12 -23.54 20.20
CA VAL A 550 -10.15 -24.34 20.88
C VAL A 550 -11.42 -24.37 20.01
N GLN A 551 -11.71 -25.52 19.40
CA GLN A 551 -12.80 -25.70 18.42
C GLN A 551 -14.23 -25.61 19.02
N THR A 552 -14.41 -24.97 20.16
CA THR A 552 -15.72 -24.61 20.70
C THR A 552 -16.07 -23.17 20.31
N VAL A 553 -16.61 -23.00 19.10
CA VAL A 553 -17.15 -21.72 18.57
C VAL A 553 -18.14 -21.03 19.54
N SER A 554 -18.69 -21.80 20.48
CA SER A 554 -19.57 -21.38 21.58
C SER A 554 -18.92 -20.55 22.69
N SER A 555 -17.60 -20.63 22.91
CA SER A 555 -16.92 -20.01 24.08
C SER A 555 -16.18 -18.71 23.75
N ALA A 556 -15.16 -18.77 22.89
CA ALA A 556 -14.33 -17.60 22.54
C ALA A 556 -15.17 -16.44 21.97
N ALA A 557 -16.16 -16.74 21.13
CA ALA A 557 -17.06 -15.75 20.53
C ALA A 557 -17.97 -14.99 21.53
N ARG A 558 -17.99 -15.38 22.81
CA ARG A 558 -18.69 -14.64 23.88
C ARG A 558 -17.77 -13.78 24.74
N LEU A 559 -16.44 -13.93 24.61
CA LEU A 559 -15.50 -13.20 25.44
C LEU A 559 -15.04 -11.91 24.75
N THR A 560 -15.40 -10.78 25.35
CA THR A 560 -15.02 -9.43 24.89
C THR A 560 -14.43 -8.65 26.06
N PRO A 561 -13.80 -7.47 25.85
CA PRO A 561 -13.42 -6.60 26.96
C PRO A 561 -14.60 -6.18 27.86
N ALA A 562 -15.84 -6.29 27.38
CA ALA A 562 -17.07 -6.05 28.14
C ALA A 562 -17.63 -7.30 28.87
N SER A 563 -16.95 -8.45 28.76
CA SER A 563 -17.24 -9.67 29.54
C SER A 563 -16.11 -10.00 30.53
N ALA A 564 -15.16 -9.09 30.75
CA ALA A 564 -14.30 -9.15 31.92
C ALA A 564 -15.19 -8.89 33.16
N PRO A 565 -15.13 -9.74 34.21
CA PRO A 565 -15.99 -9.59 35.37
C PRO A 565 -15.75 -8.24 36.05
N GLY A 566 -16.82 -7.50 36.34
CA GLY A 566 -16.70 -6.22 37.05
C GLY A 566 -16.16 -6.41 38.47
N PHE A 567 -15.71 -5.34 39.12
CA PHE A 567 -15.12 -5.40 40.47
C PHE A 567 -16.01 -6.19 41.47
N HIS A 568 -17.31 -5.87 41.53
CA HIS A 568 -18.27 -6.57 42.39
C HIS A 568 -18.58 -8.02 41.96
N GLU A 569 -18.17 -8.44 40.77
CA GLU A 569 -18.30 -9.82 40.28
C GLU A 569 -17.10 -10.67 40.67
N ILE A 570 -15.89 -10.10 40.58
CA ILE A 570 -14.67 -10.68 41.18
C ILE A 570 -14.87 -10.80 42.70
N GLN A 571 -15.37 -9.73 43.34
CA GLN A 571 -15.69 -9.74 44.78
C GLN A 571 -16.78 -10.76 45.16
N ARG A 572 -17.73 -11.07 44.25
CA ARG A 572 -18.70 -12.16 44.45
C ARG A 572 -18.06 -13.56 44.42
N GLN A 573 -16.89 -13.75 43.81
CA GLN A 573 -16.17 -15.02 43.89
C GLN A 573 -15.56 -15.23 45.29
N ALA A 574 -15.29 -14.14 46.02
CA ALA A 574 -14.90 -14.15 47.43
C ALA A 574 -16.10 -14.19 48.41
N ALA A 575 -17.35 -14.43 47.94
CA ALA A 575 -18.56 -14.27 48.76
C ALA A 575 -18.75 -15.32 49.88
N GLU A 576 -18.00 -16.43 49.87
CA GLU A 576 -18.08 -17.45 50.92
C GLU A 576 -17.43 -16.95 52.23
N PRO A 577 -18.10 -17.07 53.40
CA PRO A 577 -17.54 -16.64 54.68
C PRO A 577 -16.24 -17.39 55.03
N GLY A 578 -15.12 -16.67 55.04
CA GLY A 578 -13.78 -17.21 55.30
C GLY A 578 -12.89 -17.30 54.05
N THR A 579 -13.44 -17.11 52.85
CA THR A 579 -12.68 -17.09 51.60
C THR A 579 -12.04 -15.71 51.36
N VAL A 580 -10.77 -15.71 50.94
CA VAL A 580 -10.04 -14.51 50.50
C VAL A 580 -9.49 -14.78 49.10
N VAL A 581 -9.82 -13.93 48.14
CA VAL A 581 -9.24 -13.97 46.80
C VAL A 581 -7.99 -13.09 46.79
N LEU A 582 -6.84 -13.65 46.41
CA LEU A 582 -5.55 -12.96 46.35
C LEU A 582 -5.15 -12.71 44.90
N GLU A 583 -5.19 -11.45 44.47
CA GLU A 583 -4.85 -11.06 43.11
C GLU A 583 -3.58 -10.22 43.04
N TYR A 584 -2.64 -10.60 42.17
CA TYR A 584 -1.32 -9.97 42.10
C TYR A 584 -0.99 -9.40 40.72
N TYR A 585 -0.31 -8.27 40.71
CA TYR A 585 0.18 -7.58 39.52
C TYR A 585 1.71 -7.42 39.62
N LEU A 586 2.45 -7.85 38.60
CA LEU A 586 3.92 -7.85 38.58
C LEU A 586 4.45 -6.74 37.67
N GLY A 587 4.57 -5.52 38.21
CA GLY A 587 5.06 -4.36 37.48
C GLY A 587 6.59 -4.18 37.54
N ARG A 588 7.11 -3.39 36.61
CA ARG A 588 8.55 -3.18 36.43
C ARG A 588 9.22 -2.38 37.55
N GLU A 589 8.60 -1.30 38.00
CA GLU A 589 9.10 -0.47 39.12
C GLU A 589 8.61 -1.00 40.48
N ARG A 590 7.38 -1.52 40.52
CA ARG A 590 6.67 -2.02 41.71
C ARG A 590 5.67 -3.09 41.33
N SER A 591 5.38 -3.99 42.26
CA SER A 591 4.30 -4.97 42.14
C SER A 591 3.22 -4.69 43.18
N PHE A 592 2.02 -5.24 42.98
CA PHE A 592 0.90 -5.06 43.90
C PHE A 592 0.19 -6.38 44.18
N LEU A 593 -0.42 -6.49 45.36
CA LEU A 593 -1.30 -7.58 45.77
C LEU A 593 -2.58 -6.97 46.33
N TRP A 594 -3.73 -7.46 45.88
CA TRP A 594 -5.05 -7.14 46.41
C TRP A 594 -5.63 -8.38 47.09
N ALA A 595 -6.10 -8.22 48.33
CA ALA A 595 -6.86 -9.24 49.04
C ALA A 595 -8.34 -8.83 49.06
N LEU A 596 -9.19 -9.66 48.45
CA LEU A 596 -10.62 -9.41 48.33
C LEU A 596 -11.42 -10.35 49.25
N THR A 597 -12.41 -9.76 49.90
CA THR A 597 -13.38 -10.42 50.81
C THR A 597 -14.80 -9.97 50.40
N PRO A 598 -15.89 -10.58 50.92
CA PRO A 598 -17.25 -10.21 50.53
C PRO A 598 -17.59 -8.72 50.73
N GLY A 599 -16.96 -8.06 51.71
CA GLY A 599 -17.27 -6.68 52.10
C GLY A 599 -16.11 -5.67 51.99
N ALA A 600 -14.88 -6.13 51.74
CA ALA A 600 -13.70 -5.26 51.69
C ALA A 600 -12.65 -5.73 50.68
N ILE A 601 -11.85 -4.78 50.21
CA ILE A 601 -10.57 -4.98 49.51
C ILE A 601 -9.47 -4.36 50.37
N GLU A 602 -8.35 -5.04 50.50
CA GLU A 602 -7.11 -4.52 51.08
C GLU A 602 -5.99 -4.62 50.03
N SER A 603 -5.01 -3.71 50.05
CA SER A 603 -3.97 -3.65 49.03
C SER A 603 -2.56 -3.45 49.59
N PHE A 604 -1.60 -4.14 49.00
CA PHE A 604 -0.22 -4.23 49.46
C PHE A 604 0.75 -3.89 48.33
N GLU A 605 1.76 -3.07 48.64
CA GLU A 605 2.89 -2.77 47.76
C GLU A 605 3.96 -3.87 47.90
N LEU A 606 4.40 -4.43 46.78
CA LEU A 606 5.37 -5.52 46.69
C LEU A 606 6.61 -5.09 45.87
N PRO A 607 7.76 -5.77 46.07
CA PRO A 607 8.99 -5.52 45.30
C PRO A 607 8.82 -5.55 43.77
N PRO A 608 9.77 -4.97 43.01
CA PRO A 608 9.78 -5.05 41.54
C PRO A 608 9.67 -6.50 41.04
N ARG A 609 9.00 -6.69 39.89
CA ARG A 609 8.81 -8.00 39.27
C ARG A 609 10.07 -8.86 39.18
N GLU A 610 11.22 -8.26 38.84
CA GLU A 610 12.50 -8.97 38.72
C GLU A 610 12.93 -9.66 40.04
N VAL A 611 12.73 -8.97 41.17
CA VAL A 611 13.04 -9.49 42.52
C VAL A 611 12.08 -10.62 42.88
N LEU A 612 10.78 -10.44 42.62
CA LEU A 612 9.76 -11.46 42.89
C LEU A 612 9.96 -12.72 42.04
N GLU A 613 10.26 -12.58 40.75
CA GLU A 613 10.56 -13.74 39.91
C GLU A 613 11.87 -14.44 40.31
N ALA A 614 12.89 -13.71 40.75
CA ALA A 614 14.15 -14.30 41.20
C ALA A 614 13.96 -15.17 42.45
N GLU A 615 13.26 -14.66 43.47
CA GLU A 615 12.94 -15.43 44.67
C GLU A 615 11.91 -16.54 44.40
N ALA A 616 10.95 -16.34 43.48
CA ALA A 616 10.04 -17.41 43.05
C ALA A 616 10.78 -18.57 42.36
N ARG A 617 11.73 -18.27 41.45
CA ARG A 617 12.61 -19.28 40.82
C ARG A 617 13.45 -20.02 41.87
N ARG A 618 13.97 -19.31 42.87
CA ARG A 618 14.74 -19.88 43.99
C ARG A 618 13.87 -20.78 44.88
N ALA A 619 12.67 -20.36 45.23
CA ALA A 619 11.72 -21.14 46.03
C ALA A 619 11.29 -22.42 45.29
N ALA A 620 10.99 -22.33 43.99
CA ALA A 620 10.68 -23.50 43.16
C ALA A 620 11.83 -24.52 43.12
N PHE A 621 13.08 -24.05 43.00
CA PHE A 621 14.28 -24.91 43.06
C PHE A 621 14.42 -25.61 44.43
N LEU A 622 14.24 -24.88 45.54
CA LEU A 622 14.32 -25.44 46.89
C LEU A 622 13.21 -26.46 47.17
N LEU A 623 11.98 -26.19 46.71
CA LEU A 623 10.85 -27.13 46.82
C LEU A 623 11.09 -28.39 45.98
N ALA A 624 11.61 -28.27 44.76
CA ALA A 624 11.96 -29.41 43.93
C ALA A 624 13.06 -30.28 44.57
N ALA A 625 14.10 -29.67 45.14
CA ALA A 625 15.16 -30.38 45.87
C ALA A 625 14.63 -31.08 47.14
N SER A 626 13.76 -30.40 47.90
CA SER A 626 13.11 -30.97 49.09
C SER A 626 12.23 -32.18 48.73
N ASN A 627 11.44 -32.09 47.66
CA ASN A 627 10.58 -33.18 47.20
C ASN A 627 11.39 -34.37 46.68
N GLN A 628 12.52 -34.15 46.00
CA GLN A 628 13.43 -35.23 45.63
C GLN A 628 14.08 -35.90 46.84
N ALA A 629 14.47 -35.14 47.87
CA ALA A 629 15.00 -35.69 49.11
C ALA A 629 13.96 -36.52 49.87
N LEU A 630 12.70 -36.06 49.92
CA LEU A 630 11.59 -36.80 50.51
C LEU A 630 11.30 -38.11 49.77
N ALA A 631 11.24 -38.05 48.43
CA ALA A 631 10.98 -39.22 47.59
C ALA A 631 12.10 -40.28 47.68
N ARG A 632 13.39 -39.86 47.75
CA ARG A 632 14.51 -40.78 48.02
C ARG A 632 14.35 -41.46 49.38
N ARG A 633 14.07 -40.69 50.43
CA ARG A 633 13.91 -41.24 51.78
C ARG A 633 12.71 -42.18 51.91
N GLN A 634 11.64 -41.95 51.14
CA GLN A 634 10.51 -42.88 51.03
C GLN A 634 10.88 -44.16 50.27
N ALA A 635 11.67 -44.07 49.20
CA ALA A 635 12.17 -45.24 48.49
C ALA A 635 13.19 -46.05 49.32
N GLU A 636 14.04 -45.39 50.10
CA GLU A 636 14.96 -46.02 51.05
C GLU A 636 14.22 -46.77 52.17
N LEU A 637 13.11 -46.22 52.68
CA LEU A 637 12.24 -46.91 53.64
C LEU A 637 11.51 -48.10 53.00
N ALA A 638 10.94 -47.91 51.80
CA ALA A 638 10.25 -48.98 51.05
C ALA A 638 11.19 -50.06 50.45
N LEU A 639 12.49 -49.99 50.75
CA LEU A 639 13.50 -51.02 50.48
C LEU A 639 14.08 -51.63 51.78
N ALA A 640 13.57 -51.23 52.94
CA ALA A 640 13.95 -51.72 54.27
C ALA A 640 12.85 -52.55 54.97
N ASP A 641 11.62 -52.49 54.43
CA ASP A 641 10.49 -53.41 54.72
C ASP A 641 10.48 -54.61 53.73
#